data_AF-A0AAN6X7R2-F1
#
_entry.id   AF-A0AAN6X7R2-F1
#
_cell.length_a   1.000
_cell.length_b   1.000
_cell.length_c   1.000
_cell.angle_alpha   90.00
_cell.angle_beta   90.00
_cell.angle_gamma   90.00
#
_symmetry.space_group_name_H-M   'P 1'
#
loop_
_entity.id
_entity.type
_entity.pdbx_description
1 polymer ?
#
loop_
_entity_poly.entity_id
_entity_poly.type
_entity_poly.pdbx_seq_one_letter_code
_entity_poly.pdbx_strand_id
1 'polypeptide(L)'
;MSQEDFAAITGETYWAGWFADLLQGLSKTGVKVQSVVEWNAAQLWGYSDSTAMVDVSSEKGLSCIRELMKRSELDLQDIMDLVKTQTFNRDLVIVNKDGYAEHTNSIDDMGLLANESKPLTENLCWRLQSFIRLKTKLGWSIKDLDAAIYCLRNLEIRQIATSEKPTIPEESNFTITPLVIKSLAAIVKLSSLVDIEPVALLPLWGPIDSFGEKSFLYSRLRAPGIDKLLTVVQRQEDNTAYPTLDETKMAICAALKWPAQHFPALREAAGPGDGTTLLNVETLSVLYRHALIYQVLSISPSDYPRFFKIFFASNNNAEDTAPFDRPETTLTIIEEWRKLFDAGWTLDSICSVFDTAGDQRNIVIYRILRLDLEELQLLKFNLAATPTLSELVLLQQYSELRESCEQTDGQSSLVSLIKWLARTNVADIPEVACRISDATGWDRQRLEEILRCKYEGGSEQNQKIMMANLQRLKVILDLQAIMTVDSRLRRAAAGARNQEFSPPISTLMSLAQPCLTLNGHRPTDSTVIRSLRAQLTPTLASDINDYMMAKRHAVLVAFLLQQDYITKQGITNIDGLLQYLLLDGQMGPQVQTTRIKHATTAAQQFIQRCLLGRESEVTATAISREDWGWRLEYSRWEAHIKHSLPFNTS
;
A
#
# COMPACT_ATOMS: atom_id res chain seq x y z
N MET A 1 -1.49 5.22 0.91
CA MET A 1 -2.92 5.58 1.07
C MET A 1 -3.03 6.63 2.16
N SER A 2 -3.83 7.68 1.99
CA SER A 2 -4.05 8.68 3.06
C SER A 2 -5.05 8.16 4.12
N GLN A 3 -5.16 8.83 5.27
CA GLN A 3 -6.18 8.49 6.27
C GLN A 3 -7.60 8.73 5.77
N GLU A 4 -7.78 9.77 4.94
CA GLU A 4 -9.05 10.05 4.25
C GLU A 4 -9.40 8.92 3.27
N ASP A 5 -8.45 8.48 2.44
CA ASP A 5 -8.66 7.35 1.54
C ASP A 5 -9.04 6.08 2.33
N PHE A 6 -8.35 5.83 3.45
CA PHE A 6 -8.64 4.71 4.34
C PHE A 6 -10.09 4.77 4.84
N ALA A 7 -10.52 5.91 5.41
CA ALA A 7 -11.85 6.09 5.95
C ALA A 7 -12.94 6.02 4.87
N ALA A 8 -12.69 6.57 3.68
CA ALA A 8 -13.61 6.48 2.55
C ALA A 8 -13.77 5.03 2.07
N ILE A 9 -12.74 4.19 2.16
CA ILE A 9 -12.82 2.79 1.72
C ILE A 9 -13.47 1.91 2.78
N THR A 10 -13.06 2.02 4.05
CA THR A 10 -13.50 1.12 5.12
C THR A 10 -14.79 1.54 5.81
N GLY A 11 -15.14 2.84 5.77
CA GLY A 11 -16.18 3.40 6.64
C GLY A 11 -15.75 3.51 8.10
N GLU A 12 -14.49 3.21 8.40
CA GLU A 12 -13.91 3.26 9.74
C GLU A 12 -12.75 4.25 9.78
N THR A 13 -12.57 4.91 10.92
CA THR A 13 -11.40 5.76 11.12
C THR A 13 -10.14 4.90 11.27
N TYR A 14 -8.98 5.50 11.00
CA TYR A 14 -7.70 4.79 11.14
C TYR A 14 -7.43 4.32 12.59
N TRP A 15 -8.06 4.96 13.57
CA TRP A 15 -7.89 4.68 14.99
C TRP A 15 -9.13 4.02 15.58
N ALA A 16 -8.96 2.83 16.14
CA ALA A 16 -10.06 2.15 16.81
C ALA A 16 -10.60 2.95 18.01
N GLY A 17 -11.89 2.82 18.31
CA GLY A 17 -12.54 3.55 19.41
C GLY A 17 -11.86 3.35 20.77
N TRP A 18 -11.48 2.11 21.11
CA TRP A 18 -10.78 1.81 22.36
C TRP A 18 -9.44 2.55 22.50
N PHE A 19 -8.76 2.82 21.38
CA PHE A 19 -7.49 3.54 21.38
C PHE A 19 -7.70 5.02 21.67
N ALA A 20 -8.79 5.60 21.14
CA ALA A 20 -9.21 6.95 21.48
C ALA A 20 -9.54 7.08 22.97
N ASP A 21 -10.30 6.12 23.53
CA ASP A 21 -10.65 6.08 24.95
C ASP A 21 -9.39 5.97 25.84
N LEU A 22 -8.45 5.11 25.43
CA LEU A 22 -7.17 4.95 26.12
C LEU A 22 -6.35 6.25 26.13
N LEU A 23 -6.21 6.90 24.97
CA LEU A 23 -5.46 8.16 24.87
C LEU A 23 -6.12 9.28 25.67
N GLN A 24 -7.45 9.32 25.70
CA GLN A 24 -8.19 10.28 26.51
C GLN A 24 -7.99 10.04 28.01
N GLY A 25 -7.90 8.78 28.44
CA GLY A 25 -7.62 8.43 29.83
C GLY A 25 -6.17 8.69 30.26
N LEU A 26 -5.20 8.57 29.35
CA LEU A 26 -3.78 8.78 29.64
C LEU A 26 -3.33 10.24 29.54
N SER A 27 -4.00 11.07 28.73
CA SER A 27 -3.54 12.42 28.46
C SER A 27 -4.06 13.45 29.47
N LYS A 28 -3.15 14.26 30.02
CA LYS A 28 -3.51 15.43 30.87
C LYS A 28 -4.11 16.58 30.06
N THR A 29 -3.77 16.66 28.77
CA THR A 29 -4.33 17.59 27.79
C THR A 29 -5.27 16.80 26.89
N GLY A 30 -6.57 17.12 26.80
CA GLY A 30 -7.51 16.32 26.01
C GLY A 30 -7.06 16.15 24.54
N VAL A 31 -6.47 15.00 24.20
CA VAL A 31 -6.06 14.68 22.83
C VAL A 31 -7.30 14.27 22.06
N LYS A 32 -7.63 15.01 21.00
CA LYS A 32 -8.77 14.68 20.13
C LYS A 32 -8.34 13.64 19.10
N VAL A 33 -8.90 12.44 19.21
CA VAL A 33 -8.78 11.37 18.22
C VAL A 33 -10.13 11.22 17.52
N GLN A 34 -10.15 11.20 16.20
CA GLN A 34 -11.37 10.95 15.44
C GLN A 34 -11.62 9.44 15.35
N SER A 35 -12.71 8.96 15.95
CA SER A 35 -13.10 7.55 15.97
C SER A 35 -14.31 7.24 15.05
N VAL A 36 -15.06 8.26 14.62
CA VAL A 36 -16.26 8.13 13.78
C VAL A 36 -16.05 8.78 12.40
N VAL A 37 -16.53 8.11 11.35
CA VAL A 37 -16.57 8.61 9.98
C VAL A 37 -17.88 9.37 9.77
N GLU A 38 -17.79 10.62 9.33
CA GLU A 38 -18.95 11.50 9.10
C GLU A 38 -19.45 11.48 7.64
N TRP A 39 -18.79 10.72 6.77
CA TRP A 39 -19.14 10.64 5.35
C TRP A 39 -20.20 9.57 5.09
N ASN A 40 -21.13 9.89 4.21
CA ASN A 40 -22.11 8.94 3.66
C ASN A 40 -21.78 8.58 2.21
N ALA A 41 -22.41 7.54 1.66
CA ALA A 41 -22.08 7.10 0.30
C ALA A 41 -22.42 8.18 -0.74
N ALA A 42 -23.53 8.93 -0.52
CA ALA A 42 -23.96 10.01 -1.40
C ALA A 42 -22.88 11.08 -1.57
N GLN A 43 -22.28 11.55 -0.47
CA GLN A 43 -21.19 12.53 -0.49
C GLN A 43 -19.95 12.01 -1.23
N LEU A 44 -19.59 10.74 -1.03
CA LEU A 44 -18.43 10.12 -1.70
C LEU A 44 -18.62 9.99 -3.23
N TRP A 45 -19.87 9.89 -3.67
CA TRP A 45 -20.26 9.91 -5.08
C TRP A 45 -20.56 11.32 -5.60
N GLY A 46 -20.56 12.35 -4.76
CA GLY A 46 -20.85 13.74 -5.14
C GLY A 46 -22.34 14.07 -5.30
N TYR A 47 -23.22 13.40 -4.54
CA TYR A 47 -24.64 13.72 -4.41
C TYR A 47 -24.91 14.48 -3.10
N SER A 48 -25.96 15.31 -3.09
CA SER A 48 -26.41 15.98 -1.87
C SER A 48 -27.02 15.00 -0.87
N ASP A 49 -27.79 14.01 -1.37
CA ASP A 49 -28.60 13.11 -0.55
C ASP A 49 -28.62 11.68 -1.12
N SER A 50 -28.76 10.67 -0.25
CA SER A 50 -28.81 9.25 -0.64
C SER A 50 -30.01 8.90 -1.53
N THR A 51 -31.13 9.63 -1.40
CA THR A 51 -32.33 9.41 -2.23
C THR A 51 -32.08 9.78 -3.69
N ALA A 52 -31.40 10.91 -3.95
CA ALA A 52 -31.03 11.34 -5.29
C ALA A 52 -30.01 10.39 -5.95
N MET A 53 -29.16 9.76 -5.14
CA MET A 53 -28.17 8.80 -5.61
C MET A 53 -28.81 7.49 -6.10
N VAL A 54 -29.82 6.99 -5.38
CA VAL A 54 -30.45 5.68 -5.61
C VAL A 54 -31.66 5.75 -6.55
N ASP A 55 -32.12 6.94 -6.89
CA ASP A 55 -33.33 7.14 -7.70
C ASP A 55 -33.20 6.49 -9.09
N VAL A 56 -34.04 5.47 -9.33
CA VAL A 56 -34.12 4.71 -10.59
C VAL A 56 -34.85 5.50 -11.68
N SER A 57 -35.74 6.43 -11.29
CA SER A 57 -36.54 7.22 -12.23
C SER A 57 -35.78 8.44 -12.77
N SER A 58 -34.73 8.86 -12.08
CA SER A 58 -33.89 9.99 -12.46
C SER A 58 -32.78 9.55 -13.41
N GLU A 59 -32.63 10.25 -14.54
CA GLU A 59 -31.48 10.08 -15.44
C GLU A 59 -30.13 10.44 -14.79
N LYS A 60 -30.16 11.03 -13.59
CA LYS A 60 -28.98 11.45 -12.82
C LYS A 60 -28.66 10.51 -11.65
N GLY A 61 -29.44 9.46 -11.40
CA GLY A 61 -29.14 8.47 -10.36
C GLY A 61 -28.00 7.52 -10.74
N LEU A 62 -27.34 6.89 -9.76
CA LEU A 62 -26.29 5.89 -10.01
C LEU A 62 -26.82 4.61 -10.66
N SER A 63 -28.13 4.38 -10.61
CA SER A 63 -28.78 3.32 -11.38
C SER A 63 -28.66 3.51 -12.89
N CYS A 64 -28.29 4.69 -13.39
CA CYS A 64 -27.99 4.93 -14.80
C CYS A 64 -26.50 4.60 -15.08
N ILE A 65 -26.22 3.65 -15.97
CA ILE A 65 -24.83 3.25 -16.29
C ILE A 65 -24.01 4.42 -16.83
N ARG A 66 -24.62 5.31 -17.62
CA ARG A 66 -23.95 6.51 -18.15
C ARG A 66 -23.42 7.42 -17.02
N GLU A 67 -24.24 7.66 -15.99
CA GLU A 67 -23.83 8.50 -14.86
C GLU A 67 -22.81 7.79 -13.99
N LEU A 68 -22.95 6.46 -13.81
CA LEU A 68 -21.94 5.64 -13.15
C LEU A 68 -20.59 5.71 -13.86
N MET A 69 -20.53 5.52 -15.19
CA MET A 69 -19.29 5.64 -15.97
C MET A 69 -18.67 7.02 -15.80
N LYS A 70 -19.47 8.08 -15.89
CA LYS A 70 -19.02 9.46 -15.72
C LYS A 70 -18.39 9.73 -14.35
N ARG A 71 -18.96 9.19 -13.27
CA ARG A 71 -18.49 9.44 -11.90
C ARG A 71 -17.42 8.46 -11.41
N SER A 72 -17.38 7.25 -11.98
CA SER A 72 -16.41 6.21 -11.62
C SER A 72 -15.18 6.18 -12.52
N GLU A 73 -15.22 6.86 -13.67
CA GLU A 73 -14.21 6.80 -14.74
C GLU A 73 -14.01 5.36 -15.27
N LEU A 74 -15.01 4.48 -15.12
CA LEU A 74 -14.99 3.13 -15.67
C LEU A 74 -15.61 3.10 -17.07
N ASP A 75 -15.06 2.25 -17.92
CA ASP A 75 -15.64 1.91 -19.22
C ASP A 75 -16.78 0.88 -19.08
N LEU A 76 -17.60 0.73 -20.12
CA LEU A 76 -18.69 -0.26 -20.13
C LEU A 76 -18.18 -1.70 -19.92
N GLN A 77 -17.02 -2.04 -20.50
CA GLN A 77 -16.42 -3.36 -20.32
C GLN A 77 -15.96 -3.58 -18.87
N ASP A 78 -15.46 -2.54 -18.22
CA ASP A 78 -15.07 -2.59 -16.81
C ASP A 78 -16.30 -2.83 -15.92
N ILE A 79 -17.43 -2.18 -16.21
CA ILE A 79 -18.70 -2.40 -15.50
C ILE A 79 -19.22 -3.83 -15.71
N MET A 80 -19.16 -4.33 -16.94
CA MET A 80 -19.53 -5.73 -17.22
C MET A 80 -18.64 -6.74 -16.48
N ASP A 81 -17.34 -6.47 -16.42
CA ASP A 81 -16.40 -7.31 -15.67
C ASP A 81 -16.67 -7.22 -14.16
N LEU A 82 -17.05 -6.03 -13.65
CA LEU A 82 -17.41 -5.80 -12.26
C LEU A 82 -18.68 -6.54 -11.84
N VAL A 83 -19.72 -6.54 -12.67
CA VAL A 83 -20.95 -7.29 -12.39
C VAL A 83 -20.70 -8.79 -12.37
N LYS A 84 -19.68 -9.27 -13.09
CA LYS A 84 -19.32 -10.68 -13.11
C LYS A 84 -18.41 -11.11 -11.96
N THR A 85 -18.01 -10.23 -11.04
CA THR A 85 -17.06 -10.56 -9.97
C THR A 85 -17.67 -11.44 -8.87
N GLN A 86 -16.85 -12.17 -8.12
CA GLN A 86 -17.33 -12.95 -6.97
C GLN A 86 -17.96 -12.06 -5.88
N THR A 87 -17.43 -10.84 -5.74
CA THR A 87 -17.91 -9.83 -4.79
C THR A 87 -19.26 -9.23 -5.13
N PHE A 88 -19.64 -9.12 -6.41
CA PHE A 88 -20.86 -8.40 -6.84
C PHE A 88 -21.84 -9.21 -7.73
N ASN A 89 -21.48 -10.40 -8.22
CA ASN A 89 -22.30 -11.20 -9.15
C ASN A 89 -23.70 -11.58 -8.63
N ARG A 90 -23.90 -11.61 -7.30
CA ARG A 90 -25.22 -11.83 -6.70
C ARG A 90 -25.96 -10.54 -6.35
N ASP A 91 -25.24 -9.42 -6.34
CA ASP A 91 -25.73 -8.15 -5.82
C ASP A 91 -26.11 -7.17 -6.93
N LEU A 92 -25.45 -7.24 -8.08
CA LEU A 92 -25.64 -6.31 -9.21
C LEU A 92 -26.18 -7.03 -10.45
N VAL A 93 -27.16 -6.40 -11.11
CA VAL A 93 -27.73 -6.87 -12.38
C VAL A 93 -27.85 -5.69 -13.34
N ILE A 94 -27.40 -5.88 -14.58
CA ILE A 94 -27.59 -4.92 -15.67
C ILE A 94 -28.93 -5.22 -16.33
N VAL A 95 -29.79 -4.21 -16.44
CA VAL A 95 -31.14 -4.32 -17.00
C VAL A 95 -31.31 -3.26 -18.08
N ASN A 96 -31.99 -3.61 -19.18
CA ASN A 96 -32.41 -2.62 -20.18
C ASN A 96 -33.71 -1.95 -19.70
N LYS A 97 -33.86 -0.63 -19.87
CA LYS A 97 -35.00 0.19 -19.41
C LYS A 97 -36.37 -0.40 -19.75
N ASP A 98 -36.48 -1.16 -20.84
CA ASP A 98 -37.75 -1.71 -21.32
C ASP A 98 -38.10 -3.12 -20.84
N GLY A 99 -37.29 -3.77 -19.99
CA GLY A 99 -37.66 -5.05 -19.38
C GLY A 99 -38.08 -6.12 -20.40
N TYR A 100 -37.11 -6.83 -20.98
CA TYR A 100 -37.33 -7.97 -21.88
C TYR A 100 -38.07 -7.65 -23.20
N ALA A 101 -37.50 -6.82 -24.08
CA ALA A 101 -37.54 -7.04 -25.53
C ALA A 101 -36.64 -6.01 -26.21
N GLU A 102 -35.77 -6.49 -27.09
CA GLU A 102 -34.85 -5.70 -27.93
C GLU A 102 -33.61 -5.12 -27.22
N HIS A 103 -32.44 -5.61 -27.67
CA HIS A 103 -31.16 -5.00 -27.36
C HIS A 103 -31.05 -3.74 -28.21
N THR A 104 -31.50 -2.60 -27.70
CA THR A 104 -31.03 -1.33 -28.24
C THR A 104 -29.54 -1.25 -27.91
N ASN A 105 -28.70 -1.12 -28.94
CA ASN A 105 -27.24 -0.97 -28.80
C ASN A 105 -26.83 0.39 -28.17
N SER A 106 -27.71 1.00 -27.39
CA SER A 106 -27.53 2.34 -26.83
C SER A 106 -27.08 2.27 -25.37
N ILE A 107 -25.98 2.98 -25.10
CA ILE A 107 -25.57 3.56 -23.81
C ILE A 107 -26.68 3.74 -22.77
N ASP A 108 -27.71 4.39 -23.29
CA ASP A 108 -28.61 5.27 -22.56
C ASP A 108 -29.81 4.51 -22.00
N ASP A 109 -30.00 3.29 -22.49
CA ASP A 109 -31.10 2.42 -22.12
C ASP A 109 -30.66 1.41 -21.04
N MET A 110 -29.36 1.35 -20.70
CA MET A 110 -28.86 0.42 -19.69
C MET A 110 -28.92 1.01 -18.27
N GLY A 111 -29.58 0.28 -17.38
CA GLY A 111 -29.64 0.53 -15.95
C GLY A 111 -28.91 -0.53 -15.12
N LEU A 112 -28.51 -0.17 -13.92
CA LEU A 112 -27.92 -1.03 -12.91
C LEU A 112 -28.88 -1.11 -11.71
N LEU A 113 -29.30 -2.34 -11.39
CA LEU A 113 -30.19 -2.64 -10.27
C LEU A 113 -29.49 -3.56 -9.27
N ALA A 114 -29.95 -3.48 -8.02
CA ALA A 114 -29.62 -4.46 -7.01
C ALA A 114 -30.40 -5.76 -7.23
N ASN A 115 -29.95 -6.85 -6.60
CA ASN A 115 -30.56 -8.17 -6.58
C ASN A 115 -32.11 -8.15 -6.71
N GLU A 116 -32.66 -9.06 -7.52
CA GLU A 116 -34.10 -9.18 -7.78
C GLU A 116 -34.75 -7.92 -8.38
N SER A 117 -34.01 -7.11 -9.15
CA SER A 117 -34.48 -5.86 -9.78
C SER A 117 -34.91 -4.77 -8.80
N LYS A 118 -34.28 -4.72 -7.62
CA LYS A 118 -34.50 -3.67 -6.60
C LYS A 118 -33.62 -2.44 -6.89
N PRO A 119 -33.99 -1.24 -6.39
CA PRO A 119 -33.10 -0.09 -6.46
C PRO A 119 -31.80 -0.35 -5.69
N LEU A 120 -30.71 0.31 -6.09
CA LEU A 120 -29.42 0.19 -5.43
C LEU A 120 -29.52 0.60 -3.95
N THR A 121 -28.82 -0.09 -3.05
CA THR A 121 -28.80 0.31 -1.63
C THR A 121 -27.61 1.22 -1.35
N GLU A 122 -27.70 2.05 -0.31
CA GLU A 122 -26.58 2.92 0.08
C GLU A 122 -25.31 2.12 0.42
N ASN A 123 -25.47 0.97 1.08
CA ASN A 123 -24.37 0.05 1.39
C ASN A 123 -23.72 -0.51 0.11
N LEU A 124 -24.51 -0.86 -0.89
CA LEU A 124 -23.98 -1.35 -2.17
C LEU A 124 -23.21 -0.25 -2.91
N CYS A 125 -23.73 0.98 -2.92
CA CYS A 125 -23.02 2.15 -3.46
C CYS A 125 -21.72 2.45 -2.70
N TRP A 126 -21.69 2.25 -1.38
CA TRP A 126 -20.47 2.35 -0.57
C TRP A 126 -19.44 1.30 -0.98
N ARG A 127 -19.84 0.02 -1.06
CA ARG A 127 -18.96 -1.08 -1.49
C ARG A 127 -18.40 -0.84 -2.89
N LEU A 128 -19.24 -0.34 -3.80
CA LEU A 128 -18.85 -0.02 -5.17
C LEU A 128 -17.76 1.05 -5.21
N GLN A 129 -17.94 2.19 -4.51
CA GLN A 129 -16.91 3.24 -4.48
C GLN A 129 -15.65 2.78 -3.75
N SER A 130 -15.77 1.99 -2.68
CA SER A 130 -14.61 1.45 -1.96
C SER A 130 -13.76 0.59 -2.88
N PHE A 131 -14.40 -0.28 -3.68
CA PHE A 131 -13.73 -1.13 -4.66
C PHE A 131 -13.04 -0.30 -5.75
N ILE A 132 -13.72 0.68 -6.33
CA ILE A 132 -13.18 1.54 -7.39
C ILE A 132 -12.00 2.37 -6.88
N ARG A 133 -12.12 2.98 -5.70
CA ARG A 133 -11.02 3.75 -5.08
C ARG A 133 -9.81 2.86 -4.84
N LEU A 134 -10.02 1.64 -4.33
CA LEU A 134 -8.93 0.71 -4.08
C LEU A 134 -8.28 0.23 -5.40
N LYS A 135 -9.08 -0.05 -6.44
CA LYS A 135 -8.59 -0.36 -7.80
C LYS A 135 -7.68 0.75 -8.32
N THR A 136 -8.14 2.00 -8.30
CA THR A 136 -7.37 3.15 -8.80
C THR A 136 -6.09 3.39 -7.98
N LYS A 137 -6.10 3.10 -6.67
CA LYS A 137 -4.91 3.24 -5.81
C LYS A 137 -3.88 2.14 -6.03
N LEU A 138 -4.32 0.91 -6.27
CA LEU A 138 -3.44 -0.24 -6.50
C LEU A 138 -3.00 -0.37 -7.96
N GLY A 139 -3.78 0.15 -8.91
CA GLY A 139 -3.58 -0.04 -10.34
C GLY A 139 -3.85 -1.47 -10.81
N TRP A 140 -4.58 -2.27 -10.02
CA TRP A 140 -4.87 -3.67 -10.33
C TRP A 140 -6.06 -3.81 -11.27
N SER A 141 -6.15 -4.95 -11.96
CA SER A 141 -7.34 -5.30 -12.72
C SER A 141 -8.52 -5.59 -11.79
N ILE A 142 -9.75 -5.44 -12.28
CA ILE A 142 -10.98 -5.73 -11.51
C ILE A 142 -10.97 -7.18 -11.01
N LYS A 143 -10.45 -8.12 -11.81
CA LYS A 143 -10.42 -9.55 -11.49
C LYS A 143 -9.42 -9.88 -10.40
N ASP A 144 -8.23 -9.29 -10.50
CA ASP A 144 -7.16 -9.48 -9.52
C ASP A 144 -7.56 -8.90 -8.15
N LEU A 145 -8.19 -7.72 -8.15
CA LEU A 145 -8.70 -7.11 -6.94
C LEU A 145 -9.86 -7.90 -6.32
N ASP A 146 -10.78 -8.39 -7.15
CA ASP A 146 -11.88 -9.25 -6.71
C ASP A 146 -11.38 -10.53 -6.04
N ALA A 147 -10.46 -11.26 -6.69
CA ALA A 147 -9.85 -12.46 -6.13
C ALA A 147 -9.15 -12.18 -4.79
N ALA A 148 -8.45 -11.05 -4.68
CA ALA A 148 -7.78 -10.64 -3.46
C ALA A 148 -8.77 -10.32 -2.32
N ILE A 149 -9.79 -9.50 -2.58
CA ILE A 149 -10.81 -9.14 -1.59
C ILE A 149 -11.56 -10.40 -1.14
N TYR A 150 -11.98 -11.24 -2.07
CA TYR A 150 -12.69 -12.49 -1.78
C TYR A 150 -11.85 -13.42 -0.90
N CYS A 151 -10.57 -13.62 -1.24
CA CYS A 151 -9.66 -14.45 -0.47
C CYS A 151 -9.47 -13.93 0.96
N LEU A 152 -9.13 -12.65 1.11
CA LEU A 152 -8.81 -12.04 2.41
C LEU A 152 -10.03 -11.91 3.31
N ARG A 153 -11.18 -11.58 2.73
CA ARG A 153 -12.42 -11.45 3.49
C ARG A 153 -12.91 -12.80 4.01
N ASN A 154 -12.80 -13.86 3.20
CA ASN A 154 -13.07 -15.21 3.67
C ASN A 154 -12.11 -15.65 4.79
N LEU A 155 -10.83 -15.26 4.71
CA LEU A 155 -9.86 -15.52 5.78
C LEU A 155 -10.27 -14.82 7.09
N GLU A 156 -10.67 -13.55 7.01
CA GLU A 156 -11.15 -12.78 8.15
C GLU A 156 -12.41 -13.40 8.77
N ILE A 157 -13.40 -13.77 7.94
CA ILE A 157 -14.64 -14.41 8.40
C ILE A 157 -14.34 -15.73 9.13
N ARG A 158 -13.42 -16.56 8.61
CA ARG A 158 -13.03 -17.83 9.27
C ARG A 158 -12.45 -17.61 10.66
N GLN A 159 -11.62 -16.57 10.83
CA GLN A 159 -11.01 -16.23 12.12
C GLN A 159 -12.02 -15.65 13.11
N ILE A 160 -13.00 -14.91 12.63
CA ILE A 160 -14.11 -14.43 13.47
C ILE A 160 -14.97 -15.61 13.90
N ALA A 161 -15.29 -16.54 13.00
CA ALA A 161 -16.13 -17.71 13.29
C ALA A 161 -15.52 -18.67 14.34
N THR A 162 -14.20 -18.70 14.48
CA THR A 162 -13.51 -19.44 15.55
C THR A 162 -13.59 -18.77 16.93
N SER A 163 -14.00 -17.50 16.99
CA SER A 163 -14.28 -16.77 18.24
C SER A 163 -15.80 -16.81 18.50
N GLU A 164 -16.26 -17.20 19.69
CA GLU A 164 -17.67 -17.52 20.00
C GLU A 164 -18.70 -16.34 19.93
N LYS A 165 -18.73 -15.48 18.89
CA LYS A 165 -19.77 -14.46 18.50
C LYS A 165 -19.31 -13.58 17.32
N PRO A 166 -20.21 -12.86 16.57
CA PRO A 166 -21.60 -13.13 16.16
C PRO A 166 -21.68 -13.48 14.65
N THR A 167 -22.87 -13.88 14.19
CA THR A 167 -23.19 -14.09 12.75
C THR A 167 -23.09 -12.77 11.99
N ILE A 168 -22.19 -12.68 11.01
CA ILE A 168 -22.06 -11.52 10.12
C ILE A 168 -23.28 -11.50 9.18
N PRO A 169 -24.02 -10.37 9.04
CA PRO A 169 -25.10 -10.26 8.06
C PRO A 169 -24.59 -10.54 6.65
N GLU A 170 -25.34 -11.30 5.85
CA GLU A 170 -24.90 -11.69 4.49
C GLU A 170 -24.59 -10.47 3.60
N GLU A 171 -25.30 -9.36 3.78
CA GLU A 171 -25.10 -8.09 3.08
C GLU A 171 -23.73 -7.43 3.35
N SER A 172 -23.03 -7.86 4.41
CA SER A 172 -21.71 -7.37 4.83
C SER A 172 -20.59 -8.37 4.56
N ASN A 173 -20.87 -9.45 3.83
CA ASN A 173 -19.89 -10.50 3.58
C ASN A 173 -18.67 -10.00 2.80
N PHE A 174 -18.81 -8.98 1.94
CA PHE A 174 -17.71 -8.45 1.11
C PHE A 174 -17.46 -6.95 1.26
N THR A 175 -17.71 -6.40 2.46
CA THR A 175 -17.23 -5.05 2.79
C THR A 175 -15.71 -5.07 3.01
N ILE A 176 -15.03 -4.01 2.55
CA ILE A 176 -13.57 -3.89 2.70
C ILE A 176 -13.27 -3.34 4.10
N THR A 177 -12.75 -4.19 4.99
CA THR A 177 -12.45 -3.83 6.38
C THR A 177 -11.02 -3.29 6.53
N PRO A 178 -10.69 -2.65 7.67
CA PRO A 178 -9.31 -2.31 8.04
C PRO A 178 -8.32 -3.49 7.95
N LEU A 179 -8.77 -4.69 8.33
CA LEU A 179 -7.93 -5.89 8.29
C LEU A 179 -7.62 -6.29 6.84
N VAL A 180 -8.60 -6.26 5.95
CA VAL A 180 -8.37 -6.52 4.50
C VAL A 180 -7.37 -5.53 3.93
N ILE A 181 -7.46 -4.23 4.26
CA ILE A 181 -6.49 -3.23 3.82
C ILE A 181 -5.08 -3.51 4.34
N LYS A 182 -4.95 -3.84 5.64
CA LYS A 182 -3.66 -4.17 6.25
C LYS A 182 -3.02 -5.39 5.57
N SER A 183 -3.83 -6.39 5.27
CA SER A 183 -3.41 -7.61 4.59
C SER A 183 -3.00 -7.36 3.14
N LEU A 184 -3.75 -6.53 2.39
CA LEU A 184 -3.37 -6.11 1.05
C LEU A 184 -2.05 -5.33 1.05
N ALA A 185 -1.84 -4.43 2.02
CA ALA A 185 -0.59 -3.70 2.16
C ALA A 185 0.60 -4.64 2.42
N ALA A 186 0.40 -5.68 3.24
CA ALA A 186 1.41 -6.71 3.46
C ALA A 186 1.71 -7.53 2.20
N ILE A 187 0.69 -7.88 1.42
CA ILE A 187 0.86 -8.60 0.13
C ILE A 187 1.63 -7.76 -0.87
N VAL A 188 1.28 -6.47 -1.04
CA VAL A 188 1.98 -5.56 -1.96
C VAL A 188 3.45 -5.43 -1.55
N LYS A 189 3.71 -5.29 -0.24
CA LYS A 189 5.07 -5.23 0.27
C LYS A 189 5.82 -6.54 0.05
N LEU A 190 5.19 -7.69 0.30
CA LEU A 190 5.77 -9.00 0.05
C LEU A 190 6.08 -9.21 -1.44
N SER A 191 5.16 -8.83 -2.31
CA SER A 191 5.34 -8.86 -3.77
C SER A 191 6.57 -8.06 -4.19
N SER A 192 6.75 -6.85 -3.64
CA SER A 192 7.95 -6.03 -3.93
C SER A 192 9.25 -6.61 -3.38
N LEU A 193 9.19 -7.40 -2.30
CA LEU A 193 10.37 -8.06 -1.73
C LEU A 193 10.80 -9.25 -2.59
N VAL A 194 9.85 -10.06 -3.05
CA VAL A 194 10.12 -11.35 -3.69
C VAL A 194 10.13 -11.28 -5.21
N ASP A 195 9.70 -10.16 -5.80
CA ASP A 195 9.52 -9.98 -7.24
C ASP A 195 8.53 -11.00 -7.85
N ILE A 196 7.47 -11.28 -7.09
CA ILE A 196 6.34 -12.13 -7.52
C ILE A 196 5.09 -11.27 -7.51
N GLU A 197 4.27 -11.38 -8.55
CA GLU A 197 3.03 -10.60 -8.64
C GLU A 197 2.07 -10.89 -7.48
N PRO A 198 1.33 -9.88 -6.96
CA PRO A 198 0.47 -10.02 -5.79
C PRO A 198 -0.54 -11.16 -5.86
N VAL A 199 -1.14 -11.36 -7.03
CA VAL A 199 -2.17 -12.39 -7.28
C VAL A 199 -1.60 -13.80 -7.13
N ALA A 200 -0.34 -13.99 -7.52
CA ALA A 200 0.33 -15.27 -7.39
C ALA A 200 0.65 -15.63 -5.94
N LEU A 201 0.64 -14.64 -5.02
CA LEU A 201 0.83 -14.84 -3.59
C LEU A 201 -0.47 -15.18 -2.86
N LEU A 202 -1.64 -14.78 -3.38
CA LEU A 202 -2.94 -15.01 -2.72
C LEU A 202 -3.18 -16.46 -2.28
N PRO A 203 -2.80 -17.50 -3.05
CA PRO A 203 -3.00 -18.88 -2.62
C PRO A 203 -2.29 -19.25 -1.32
N LEU A 204 -1.31 -18.46 -0.82
CA LEU A 204 -0.73 -18.63 0.51
C LEU A 204 -1.78 -18.60 1.62
N TRP A 205 -2.84 -17.82 1.45
CA TRP A 205 -3.85 -17.55 2.48
C TRP A 205 -5.26 -18.03 2.12
N GLY A 206 -5.44 -18.64 0.94
CA GLY A 206 -6.73 -19.12 0.48
C GLY A 206 -6.62 -20.20 -0.60
N PRO A 207 -7.75 -20.71 -1.10
CA PRO A 207 -7.74 -21.56 -2.29
C PRO A 207 -7.28 -20.75 -3.51
N ILE A 208 -6.69 -21.43 -4.49
CA ILE A 208 -6.37 -20.85 -5.79
C ILE A 208 -7.64 -20.34 -6.44
N ASP A 209 -7.60 -19.10 -6.94
CA ASP A 209 -8.71 -18.52 -7.67
C ASP A 209 -8.98 -19.32 -8.95
N SER A 210 -10.18 -19.88 -9.01
CA SER A 210 -10.70 -20.70 -10.11
C SER A 210 -11.93 -20.08 -10.77
N PHE A 211 -12.30 -18.85 -10.39
CA PHE A 211 -13.55 -18.26 -10.80
C PHE A 211 -13.44 -17.53 -12.15
N GLY A 212 -14.11 -18.06 -13.17
CA GLY A 212 -14.12 -17.52 -14.52
C GLY A 212 -12.89 -17.92 -15.35
N GLU A 213 -13.00 -17.79 -16.68
CA GLU A 213 -12.00 -18.28 -17.65
C GLU A 213 -10.64 -17.57 -17.60
N LYS A 214 -10.59 -16.38 -16.99
CA LYS A 214 -9.37 -15.58 -16.82
C LYS A 214 -8.79 -15.66 -15.39
N SER A 215 -9.29 -16.57 -14.54
CA SER A 215 -8.79 -16.73 -13.18
C SER A 215 -7.32 -17.14 -13.15
N PHE A 216 -6.69 -17.02 -11.98
CA PHE A 216 -5.29 -17.39 -11.79
C PHE A 216 -5.00 -18.84 -12.21
N LEU A 217 -5.91 -19.75 -11.88
CA LEU A 217 -5.84 -21.17 -12.24
C LEU A 217 -5.75 -21.38 -13.77
N TYR A 218 -6.64 -20.75 -14.55
CA TYR A 218 -6.68 -20.95 -16.02
C TYR A 218 -5.62 -20.14 -16.77
N SER A 219 -5.25 -18.96 -16.26
CA SER A 219 -4.31 -18.07 -16.94
C SER A 219 -2.85 -18.44 -16.70
N ARG A 220 -2.51 -18.93 -15.50
CA ARG A 220 -1.09 -19.07 -15.09
C ARG A 220 -0.65 -20.49 -14.72
N LEU A 221 -1.58 -21.34 -14.27
CA LEU A 221 -1.28 -22.73 -13.89
C LEU A 221 -1.69 -23.76 -14.96
N ARG A 222 -1.96 -23.30 -16.19
CA ARG A 222 -2.37 -24.19 -17.27
C ARG A 222 -1.21 -25.07 -17.75
N ALA A 223 -1.35 -26.38 -17.54
CA ALA A 223 -0.46 -27.41 -18.05
C ALA A 223 -1.29 -28.55 -18.66
N PRO A 224 -0.80 -29.25 -19.70
CA PRO A 224 -1.59 -30.23 -20.46
C PRO A 224 -2.14 -31.41 -19.63
N GLY A 225 -1.61 -31.69 -18.44
CA GLY A 225 -2.19 -32.67 -17.51
C GLY A 225 -3.09 -32.10 -16.41
N ILE A 226 -3.10 -30.77 -16.22
CA ILE A 226 -4.04 -30.06 -15.32
C ILE A 226 -5.35 -29.75 -16.06
N ASP A 227 -5.37 -29.80 -17.39
CA ASP A 227 -6.57 -29.60 -18.23
C ASP A 227 -7.77 -30.48 -17.82
N LYS A 228 -7.54 -31.69 -17.30
CA LYS A 228 -8.63 -32.52 -16.75
C LYS A 228 -9.26 -31.88 -15.51
N LEU A 229 -8.46 -31.40 -14.56
CA LEU A 229 -8.97 -30.65 -13.39
C LEU A 229 -9.67 -29.36 -13.84
N LEU A 230 -9.10 -28.66 -14.82
CA LEU A 230 -9.71 -27.45 -15.41
C LEU A 230 -11.09 -27.74 -16.00
N THR A 231 -11.26 -28.86 -16.71
CA THR A 231 -12.58 -29.24 -17.25
C THR A 231 -13.61 -29.59 -16.18
N VAL A 232 -13.19 -30.23 -15.06
CA VAL A 232 -14.09 -30.56 -13.95
C VAL A 232 -14.54 -29.28 -13.23
N VAL A 233 -13.61 -28.37 -12.97
CA VAL A 233 -13.90 -27.09 -12.29
C VAL A 233 -14.78 -26.17 -13.15
N GLN A 234 -14.61 -26.17 -14.48
CA GLN A 234 -15.47 -25.40 -15.39
C GLN A 234 -16.90 -25.95 -15.51
N ARG A 235 -17.07 -27.29 -15.45
CA ARG A 235 -18.38 -27.91 -15.71
C ARG A 235 -19.30 -27.98 -14.50
N GLN A 236 -18.77 -27.85 -13.27
CA GLN A 236 -19.55 -28.03 -12.03
C GLN A 236 -20.43 -29.31 -12.03
N GLU A 237 -20.00 -30.37 -12.74
CA GLU A 237 -20.73 -31.63 -12.84
C GLU A 237 -20.15 -32.66 -11.87
N ASP A 238 -20.96 -33.09 -10.90
CA ASP A 238 -20.62 -34.06 -9.82
C ASP A 238 -20.16 -35.44 -10.30
N ASN A 239 -20.27 -35.74 -11.60
CA ASN A 239 -20.16 -37.11 -12.13
C ASN A 239 -18.86 -37.39 -12.93
N THR A 240 -17.88 -36.49 -12.86
CA THR A 240 -16.55 -36.70 -13.48
C THR A 240 -15.50 -37.05 -12.42
N ALA A 241 -14.82 -38.19 -12.59
CA ALA A 241 -13.82 -38.64 -11.64
C ALA A 241 -12.60 -37.69 -11.63
N TYR A 242 -12.29 -37.10 -10.47
CA TYR A 242 -11.05 -36.35 -10.26
C TYR A 242 -9.83 -37.26 -10.50
N PRO A 243 -8.78 -36.78 -11.17
CA PRO A 243 -7.56 -37.56 -11.34
C PRO A 243 -6.82 -37.70 -10.01
N THR A 244 -6.05 -38.77 -9.85
CA THR A 244 -5.19 -38.97 -8.67
C THR A 244 -3.91 -38.13 -8.75
N LEU A 245 -3.29 -37.86 -7.60
CA LEU A 245 -2.02 -37.11 -7.53
C LEU A 245 -0.88 -37.79 -8.31
N ASP A 246 -0.80 -39.11 -8.28
CA ASP A 246 0.27 -39.84 -8.97
C ASP A 246 0.10 -39.81 -10.50
N GLU A 247 -1.14 -39.90 -11.01
CA GLU A 247 -1.42 -39.75 -12.45
C GLU A 247 -1.05 -38.37 -12.99
N THR A 248 -1.17 -37.34 -12.15
CA THR A 248 -0.97 -35.93 -12.54
C THR A 248 0.36 -35.34 -12.06
N LYS A 249 1.21 -36.13 -11.40
CA LYS A 249 2.50 -35.72 -10.83
C LYS A 249 3.33 -34.84 -11.77
N MET A 250 3.54 -35.29 -13.01
CA MET A 250 4.37 -34.56 -13.98
C MET A 250 3.76 -33.21 -14.37
N ALA A 251 2.44 -33.13 -14.46
CA ALA A 251 1.73 -31.90 -14.78
C ALA A 251 1.72 -30.91 -13.61
N ILE A 252 1.55 -31.40 -12.38
CA ILE A 252 1.67 -30.60 -11.16
C ILE A 252 3.10 -30.05 -11.04
N CYS A 253 4.12 -30.90 -11.22
CA CYS A 253 5.51 -30.47 -11.18
C CYS A 253 5.81 -29.41 -12.26
N ALA A 254 5.30 -29.59 -13.48
CA ALA A 254 5.46 -28.59 -14.54
C ALA A 254 4.78 -27.26 -14.20
N ALA A 255 3.56 -27.29 -13.68
CA ALA A 255 2.80 -26.08 -13.34
C ALA A 255 3.39 -25.33 -12.14
N LEU A 256 3.84 -26.06 -11.11
CA LEU A 256 4.49 -25.51 -9.93
C LEU A 256 5.97 -25.16 -10.15
N LYS A 257 6.52 -25.45 -11.33
CA LYS A 257 7.97 -25.39 -11.62
C LYS A 257 8.80 -26.14 -10.58
N TRP A 258 8.30 -27.29 -10.13
CA TRP A 258 8.89 -28.13 -9.09
C TRP A 258 9.67 -29.31 -9.71
N PRO A 259 10.86 -29.66 -9.20
CA PRO A 259 11.59 -30.83 -9.69
C PRO A 259 10.87 -32.15 -9.35
N ALA A 260 10.58 -32.96 -10.38
CA ALA A 260 9.81 -34.21 -10.24
C ALA A 260 10.44 -35.26 -9.29
N GLN A 261 11.76 -35.18 -9.06
CA GLN A 261 12.51 -36.05 -8.16
C GLN A 261 12.15 -35.81 -6.68
N HIS A 262 11.86 -34.55 -6.32
CA HIS A 262 11.57 -34.15 -4.94
C HIS A 262 10.06 -34.03 -4.65
N PHE A 263 9.19 -34.45 -5.59
CA PHE A 263 7.74 -34.44 -5.39
C PHE A 263 7.27 -35.24 -4.15
N PRO A 264 7.86 -36.41 -3.79
CA PRO A 264 7.45 -37.12 -2.59
C PRO A 264 7.64 -36.29 -1.30
N ALA A 265 8.74 -35.54 -1.21
CA ALA A 265 9.02 -34.67 -0.07
C ALA A 265 8.03 -33.49 0.02
N LEU A 266 7.64 -32.93 -1.14
CA LEU A 266 6.60 -31.91 -1.22
C LEU A 266 5.25 -32.44 -0.73
N ARG A 267 4.87 -33.66 -1.17
CA ARG A 267 3.63 -34.32 -0.75
C ARG A 267 3.61 -34.61 0.75
N GLU A 268 4.70 -35.13 1.29
CA GLU A 268 4.82 -35.43 2.73
C GLU A 268 4.67 -34.18 3.59
N ALA A 269 5.37 -33.09 3.23
CA ALA A 269 5.31 -31.85 4.01
C ALA A 269 3.97 -31.11 3.90
N ALA A 270 3.31 -31.18 2.73
CA ALA A 270 2.02 -30.55 2.50
C ALA A 270 0.87 -31.27 3.23
N GLY A 271 1.05 -32.54 3.60
CA GLY A 271 0.01 -33.36 4.23
C GLY A 271 -1.13 -33.92 3.37
N PRO A 272 -1.23 -33.79 2.02
CA PRO A 272 -2.33 -34.38 1.25
C PRO A 272 -2.14 -35.90 1.02
N GLY A 273 -2.22 -36.70 2.09
CA GLY A 273 -2.41 -38.16 2.05
C GLY A 273 -1.48 -38.99 1.15
N ASP A 274 -1.91 -40.23 0.87
CA ASP A 274 -1.22 -41.16 -0.02
C ASP A 274 -1.42 -40.80 -1.51
N GLY A 275 -0.68 -41.46 -2.42
CA GLY A 275 -0.74 -41.22 -3.88
C GLY A 275 -2.13 -41.37 -4.54
N THR A 276 -3.08 -41.95 -3.81
CA THR A 276 -4.49 -42.13 -4.21
C THR A 276 -5.37 -40.92 -3.90
N THR A 277 -4.88 -39.89 -3.21
CA THR A 277 -5.65 -38.66 -2.96
C THR A 277 -6.07 -38.02 -4.28
N LEU A 278 -7.33 -37.59 -4.37
CA LEU A 278 -7.89 -36.93 -5.54
C LEU A 278 -7.36 -35.50 -5.67
N LEU A 279 -6.97 -35.10 -6.88
CA LEU A 279 -6.56 -33.73 -7.18
C LEU A 279 -7.79 -32.84 -7.34
N ASN A 280 -7.99 -31.92 -6.39
CA ASN A 280 -9.00 -30.87 -6.41
C ASN A 280 -8.34 -29.49 -6.21
N VAL A 281 -9.12 -28.39 -6.27
CA VAL A 281 -8.57 -27.02 -6.12
C VAL A 281 -7.90 -26.85 -4.75
N GLU A 282 -8.44 -27.46 -3.70
CA GLU A 282 -7.91 -27.34 -2.34
C GLU A 282 -6.55 -28.02 -2.18
N THR A 283 -6.42 -29.28 -2.60
CA THR A 283 -5.15 -30.03 -2.60
C THR A 283 -4.09 -29.38 -3.48
N LEU A 284 -4.47 -28.89 -4.68
CA LEU A 284 -3.58 -28.12 -5.54
C LEU A 284 -3.13 -26.82 -4.86
N SER A 285 -4.02 -26.15 -4.13
CA SER A 285 -3.69 -24.93 -3.38
C SER A 285 -2.65 -25.23 -2.32
N VAL A 286 -2.83 -26.28 -1.51
CA VAL A 286 -1.85 -26.66 -0.48
C VAL A 286 -0.47 -26.95 -1.11
N LEU A 287 -0.42 -27.75 -2.18
CA LEU A 287 0.83 -28.04 -2.88
C LEU A 287 1.48 -26.76 -3.45
N TYR A 288 0.68 -25.85 -3.99
CA TYR A 288 1.15 -24.57 -4.50
C TYR A 288 1.74 -23.69 -3.39
N ARG A 289 1.10 -23.59 -2.20
CA ARG A 289 1.64 -22.81 -1.06
C ARG A 289 3.05 -23.24 -0.69
N HIS A 290 3.20 -24.55 -0.59
CA HIS A 290 4.43 -25.23 -0.23
C HIS A 290 5.53 -25.04 -1.28
N ALA A 291 5.18 -25.11 -2.57
CA ALA A 291 6.10 -24.85 -3.68
C ALA A 291 6.46 -23.35 -3.81
N LEU A 292 5.53 -22.44 -3.51
CA LEU A 292 5.72 -21.01 -3.63
C LEU A 292 6.70 -20.47 -2.58
N ILE A 293 6.57 -20.86 -1.31
CA ILE A 293 7.50 -20.39 -0.25
C ILE A 293 8.95 -20.81 -0.52
N TYR A 294 9.12 -21.99 -1.11
CA TYR A 294 10.42 -22.43 -1.60
C TYR A 294 11.01 -21.49 -2.66
N GLN A 295 10.19 -21.03 -3.62
CA GLN A 295 10.63 -20.05 -4.63
C GLN A 295 10.93 -18.71 -3.98
N VAL A 296 10.09 -18.29 -3.03
CA VAL A 296 10.22 -17.01 -2.33
C VAL A 296 11.56 -16.84 -1.62
N LEU A 297 12.05 -17.90 -0.97
CA LEU A 297 13.32 -17.88 -0.24
C LEU A 297 14.50 -18.48 -1.03
N SER A 298 14.28 -18.89 -2.28
CA SER A 298 15.32 -19.45 -3.18
C SER A 298 16.14 -20.60 -2.55
N ILE A 299 15.47 -21.51 -1.85
CA ILE A 299 16.10 -22.65 -1.15
C ILE A 299 16.39 -23.78 -2.15
N SER A 300 17.26 -24.75 -1.82
CA SER A 300 17.47 -25.96 -2.64
C SER A 300 16.39 -27.02 -2.39
N PRO A 301 15.88 -27.75 -3.41
CA PRO A 301 14.79 -28.73 -3.24
C PRO A 301 15.16 -29.88 -2.30
N SER A 302 16.46 -30.14 -2.11
CA SER A 302 16.96 -31.20 -1.25
C SER A 302 16.82 -30.88 0.25
N ASP A 303 16.83 -29.60 0.61
CA ASP A 303 16.79 -29.15 2.02
C ASP A 303 15.36 -28.84 2.50
N TYR A 304 14.40 -29.07 1.62
CA TYR A 304 13.00 -28.70 1.79
C TYR A 304 12.36 -29.22 3.09
N PRO A 305 12.50 -30.51 3.50
CA PRO A 305 11.91 -31.00 4.75
C PRO A 305 12.49 -30.32 6.00
N ARG A 306 13.80 -30.02 5.99
CA ARG A 306 14.48 -29.38 7.12
C ARG A 306 14.04 -27.93 7.29
N PHE A 307 13.97 -27.21 6.18
CA PHE A 307 13.49 -25.84 6.16
C PHE A 307 12.07 -25.73 6.72
N PHE A 308 11.13 -26.55 6.24
CA PHE A 308 9.72 -26.46 6.65
C PHE A 308 9.51 -26.77 8.13
N LYS A 309 10.25 -27.73 8.68
CA LYS A 309 10.24 -28.02 10.12
C LYS A 309 10.56 -26.77 10.94
N ILE A 310 11.60 -26.03 10.55
CA ILE A 310 12.01 -24.80 11.26
C ILE A 310 11.04 -23.66 10.98
N PHE A 311 10.65 -23.47 9.73
CA PHE A 311 9.76 -22.40 9.31
C PHE A 311 8.43 -22.39 10.09
N PHE A 312 7.90 -23.57 10.44
CA PHE A 312 6.74 -23.69 11.30
C PHE A 312 7.08 -23.68 12.81
N ALA A 313 8.20 -24.28 13.23
CA ALA A 313 8.57 -24.37 14.65
C ALA A 313 9.12 -23.07 15.25
N SER A 314 9.76 -22.20 14.45
CA SER A 314 10.44 -20.98 14.92
C SER A 314 9.49 -19.87 15.39
N ASN A 315 8.18 -20.05 15.21
CA ASN A 315 7.18 -19.00 15.37
C ASN A 315 6.22 -19.25 16.56
N ASN A 316 6.56 -20.19 17.44
CA ASN A 316 5.79 -20.51 18.66
C ASN A 316 5.97 -19.44 19.76
N ASN A 317 5.72 -18.17 19.44
CA ASN A 317 5.46 -17.16 20.47
C ASN A 317 4.07 -17.43 21.07
N ALA A 318 3.87 -17.07 22.34
CA ALA A 318 2.69 -17.41 23.16
C ALA A 318 1.32 -16.89 22.65
N GLU A 319 1.26 -16.28 21.47
CA GLU A 319 0.04 -15.97 20.72
C GLU A 319 0.06 -16.79 19.41
N ASP A 320 -0.60 -17.95 19.44
CA ASP A 320 -0.76 -18.92 18.34
C ASP A 320 -0.96 -18.26 16.97
N THR A 321 0.13 -18.01 16.23
CA THR A 321 0.04 -17.50 14.85
C THR A 321 0.99 -18.25 13.93
N ALA A 322 0.42 -19.21 13.19
CA ALA A 322 1.13 -19.96 12.18
C ALA A 322 1.59 -19.01 11.04
N PRO A 323 2.66 -19.36 10.30
CA PRO A 323 3.23 -18.51 9.25
C PRO A 323 2.24 -18.01 8.19
N PHE A 324 1.17 -18.76 7.93
CA PHE A 324 0.16 -18.48 6.90
C PHE A 324 -1.18 -18.01 7.46
N ASP A 325 -1.27 -17.69 8.76
CA ASP A 325 -2.54 -17.25 9.35
C ASP A 325 -2.96 -15.88 8.85
N ARG A 326 -1.99 -14.97 8.67
CA ARG A 326 -2.24 -13.65 8.08
C ARG A 326 -1.07 -13.21 7.21
N PRO A 327 -1.33 -12.42 6.15
CA PRO A 327 -0.27 -11.89 5.31
C PRO A 327 0.78 -11.06 6.04
N GLU A 328 0.40 -10.37 7.12
CA GLU A 328 1.32 -9.58 7.93
C GLU A 328 2.36 -10.46 8.63
N THR A 329 1.93 -11.59 9.18
CA THR A 329 2.80 -12.57 9.86
C THR A 329 3.74 -13.22 8.86
N THR A 330 3.23 -13.62 7.68
CA THR A 330 4.05 -14.18 6.61
C THR A 330 5.13 -13.19 6.16
N LEU A 331 4.76 -11.91 5.99
CA LEU A 331 5.69 -10.86 5.61
C LEU A 331 6.80 -10.68 6.65
N THR A 332 6.46 -10.63 7.94
CA THR A 332 7.47 -10.45 9.00
C THR A 332 8.47 -11.61 9.03
N ILE A 333 7.98 -12.85 8.91
CA ILE A 333 8.84 -14.04 8.89
C ILE A 333 9.77 -14.00 7.67
N ILE A 334 9.26 -13.69 6.48
CA ILE A 334 10.08 -13.63 5.26
C ILE A 334 11.12 -12.50 5.34
N GLU A 335 10.77 -11.34 5.90
CA GLU A 335 11.73 -10.26 6.14
C GLU A 335 12.85 -10.68 7.09
N GLU A 336 12.53 -11.44 8.13
CA GLU A 336 13.52 -11.96 9.09
C GLU A 336 14.45 -12.99 8.46
N TRP A 337 13.92 -13.96 7.71
CA TRP A 337 14.72 -14.94 6.98
C TRP A 337 15.66 -14.27 5.99
N ARG A 338 15.15 -13.29 5.23
CA ARG A 338 15.96 -12.55 4.26
C ARG A 338 17.08 -11.75 4.93
N LYS A 339 16.81 -11.09 6.06
CA LYS A 339 17.84 -10.37 6.82
C LYS A 339 18.98 -11.31 7.26
N LEU A 340 18.65 -12.53 7.67
CA LEU A 340 19.67 -13.52 8.02
C LEU A 340 20.48 -13.97 6.79
N PHE A 341 19.81 -14.26 5.67
CA PHE A 341 20.51 -14.63 4.43
C PHE A 341 21.39 -13.50 3.88
N ASP A 342 20.92 -12.25 3.90
CA ASP A 342 21.69 -11.08 3.48
C ASP A 342 22.91 -10.85 4.39
N ALA A 343 22.82 -11.22 5.66
CA ALA A 343 23.93 -11.22 6.62
C ALA A 343 24.90 -12.41 6.45
N GLY A 344 24.66 -13.31 5.48
CA GLY A 344 25.53 -14.44 5.15
C GLY A 344 25.24 -15.72 5.93
N TRP A 345 24.10 -15.81 6.63
CA TRP A 345 23.67 -17.08 7.23
C TRP A 345 23.31 -18.09 6.15
N THR A 346 23.70 -19.35 6.34
CA THR A 346 23.24 -20.46 5.49
C THR A 346 22.08 -21.19 6.16
N LEU A 347 21.28 -21.92 5.38
CA LEU A 347 20.23 -22.77 5.94
C LEU A 347 20.81 -23.78 6.94
N ASP A 348 21.99 -24.35 6.68
CA ASP A 348 22.67 -25.26 7.60
C ASP A 348 23.05 -24.59 8.92
N SER A 349 23.56 -23.36 8.86
CA SER A 349 23.86 -22.55 10.04
C SER A 349 22.61 -22.33 10.89
N ILE A 350 21.49 -21.96 10.25
CA ILE A 350 20.22 -21.76 10.94
C ILE A 350 19.71 -23.08 11.53
N CYS A 351 19.71 -24.17 10.76
CA CYS A 351 19.30 -25.50 11.25
C CYS A 351 20.12 -25.94 12.46
N SER A 352 21.43 -25.70 12.44
CA SER A 352 22.31 -26.06 13.55
C SER A 352 21.94 -25.35 14.86
N VAL A 353 21.38 -24.13 14.80
CA VAL A 353 20.91 -23.40 15.99
C VAL A 353 19.58 -23.97 16.50
N PHE A 354 18.65 -24.31 15.60
CA PHE A 354 17.33 -24.81 15.98
C PHE A 354 17.31 -26.29 16.40
N ASP A 355 18.17 -27.13 15.80
CA ASP A 355 18.25 -28.56 16.12
C ASP A 355 19.10 -28.86 17.37
N THR A 356 19.96 -27.94 17.82
CA THR A 356 20.79 -28.11 19.03
C THR A 356 20.08 -27.66 20.31
N ALA A 357 20.30 -28.37 21.41
CA ALA A 357 19.68 -28.09 22.71
C ALA A 357 20.69 -27.51 23.72
N GLY A 358 20.22 -26.58 24.56
CA GLY A 358 20.97 -26.07 25.73
C GLY A 358 22.28 -25.37 25.38
N ASP A 359 23.35 -25.66 26.15
CA ASP A 359 24.63 -24.97 26.08
C ASP A 359 25.36 -25.11 24.73
N GLN A 360 25.11 -26.20 24.00
CA GLN A 360 25.68 -26.40 22.66
C GLN A 360 25.11 -25.42 21.63
N ARG A 361 23.85 -24.99 21.79
CA ARG A 361 23.25 -23.94 20.95
C ARG A 361 23.98 -22.61 21.11
N ASN A 362 24.30 -22.26 22.36
CA ASN A 362 25.01 -21.03 22.67
C ASN A 362 26.40 -21.06 22.02
N ILE A 363 27.10 -22.19 22.07
CA ILE A 363 28.41 -22.38 21.38
C ILE A 363 28.31 -22.17 19.87
N VAL A 364 27.26 -22.67 19.22
CA VAL A 364 27.03 -22.45 17.79
C VAL A 364 26.80 -20.97 17.51
N ILE A 365 25.96 -20.30 18.29
CA ILE A 365 25.68 -18.86 18.17
C ILE A 365 26.97 -18.05 18.38
N TYR A 366 27.77 -18.36 19.40
CA TYR A 366 29.06 -17.69 19.66
C TYR A 366 30.02 -17.84 18.49
N ARG A 367 30.09 -19.04 17.88
CA ARG A 367 30.99 -19.28 16.74
C ARG A 367 30.57 -18.49 15.51
N ILE A 368 29.26 -18.39 15.26
CA ILE A 368 28.75 -17.71 14.06
C ILE A 368 28.81 -16.19 14.24
N LEU A 369 28.34 -15.66 15.37
CA LEU A 369 28.23 -14.22 15.63
C LEU A 369 29.46 -13.60 16.30
N ARG A 370 30.45 -14.41 16.69
CA ARG A 370 31.68 -13.97 17.41
C ARG A 370 31.39 -13.18 18.70
N LEU A 371 30.33 -13.55 19.41
CA LEU A 371 29.91 -12.95 20.68
C LEU A 371 30.52 -13.69 21.88
N ASP A 372 30.71 -12.98 23.00
CA ASP A 372 31.18 -13.57 24.26
C ASP A 372 30.02 -14.03 25.16
N LEU A 373 30.29 -15.00 26.04
CA LEU A 373 29.29 -15.58 26.96
C LEU A 373 28.73 -14.54 27.95
N GLU A 374 29.55 -13.58 28.39
CA GLU A 374 29.11 -12.47 29.24
C GLU A 374 28.12 -11.56 28.52
N GLU A 375 28.27 -11.35 27.21
CA GLU A 375 27.42 -10.44 26.44
C GLU A 375 26.02 -11.00 26.29
N LEU A 376 25.86 -12.28 25.93
CA LEU A 376 24.54 -12.91 25.82
C LEU A 376 23.79 -12.94 27.16
N GLN A 377 24.51 -13.14 28.27
CA GLN A 377 23.92 -13.07 29.61
C GLN A 377 23.46 -11.65 29.97
N LEU A 378 24.26 -10.63 29.64
CA LEU A 378 23.93 -9.22 29.89
C LEU A 378 22.77 -8.73 29.03
N LEU A 379 22.62 -9.26 27.81
CA LEU A 379 21.52 -8.95 26.91
C LEU A 379 20.17 -9.57 27.35
N LYS A 380 20.14 -10.34 28.45
CA LYS A 380 18.94 -10.97 29.04
C LYS A 380 18.10 -11.75 28.01
N PHE A 381 18.74 -12.33 26.99
CA PHE A 381 18.04 -13.24 26.07
C PHE A 381 17.60 -14.48 26.84
N ASN A 382 16.37 -14.93 26.62
CA ASN A 382 15.86 -16.13 27.27
C ASN A 382 16.45 -17.39 26.63
N LEU A 383 17.69 -17.72 27.00
CA LEU A 383 18.42 -18.88 26.49
C LEU A 383 17.84 -20.23 26.95
N ALA A 384 16.81 -20.23 27.80
CA ALA A 384 16.16 -21.44 28.30
C ALA A 384 15.18 -22.08 27.30
N ALA A 385 14.68 -21.31 26.33
CA ALA A 385 13.78 -21.78 25.28
C ALA A 385 14.49 -21.81 23.91
N THR A 386 13.91 -22.48 22.92
CA THR A 386 14.35 -22.35 21.51
C THR A 386 14.21 -20.88 21.09
N PRO A 387 15.27 -20.21 20.62
CA PRO A 387 15.20 -18.82 20.24
C PRO A 387 14.27 -18.64 19.04
N THR A 388 13.57 -17.53 18.99
CA THR A 388 12.76 -17.16 17.82
C THR A 388 13.66 -16.64 16.70
N LEU A 389 13.14 -16.66 15.47
CA LEU A 389 13.85 -16.08 14.33
C LEU A 389 14.10 -14.56 14.53
N SER A 390 13.12 -13.84 15.10
CA SER A 390 13.23 -12.42 15.46
C SER A 390 14.38 -12.16 16.43
N GLU A 391 14.59 -13.03 17.42
CA GLU A 391 15.69 -12.91 18.38
C GLU A 391 17.06 -13.11 17.72
N LEU A 392 17.18 -14.06 16.79
CA LEU A 392 18.41 -14.25 16.01
C LEU A 392 18.72 -13.04 15.12
N VAL A 393 17.71 -12.44 14.50
CA VAL A 393 17.86 -11.20 13.72
C VAL A 393 18.35 -10.05 14.61
N LEU A 394 17.82 -9.90 15.83
CA LEU A 394 18.27 -8.86 16.76
C LEU A 394 19.73 -9.06 17.18
N LEU A 395 20.17 -10.31 17.39
CA LEU A 395 21.56 -10.62 17.72
C LEU A 395 22.50 -10.34 16.54
N GLN A 396 22.09 -10.68 15.31
CA GLN A 396 22.84 -10.36 14.09
C GLN A 396 22.99 -8.84 13.89
N GLN A 397 21.91 -8.08 14.08
CA GLN A 397 21.97 -6.62 13.99
C GLN A 397 22.88 -6.00 15.05
N TYR A 398 22.92 -6.60 16.24
CA TYR A 398 23.84 -6.20 17.29
C TYR A 398 25.30 -6.48 16.93
N SER A 399 25.62 -7.64 16.36
CA SER A 399 26.99 -7.92 15.91
C SER A 399 27.44 -6.96 14.82
N GLU A 400 26.57 -6.63 13.86
CA GLU A 400 26.86 -5.63 12.82
C GLU A 400 27.11 -4.24 13.42
N LEU A 401 26.28 -3.82 14.38
CA LEU A 401 26.50 -2.56 15.10
C LEU A 401 27.85 -2.58 15.83
N ARG A 402 28.17 -3.67 16.54
CA ARG A 402 29.44 -3.83 17.25
C ARG A 402 30.63 -3.70 16.31
N GLU A 403 30.63 -4.43 15.19
CA GLU A 403 31.70 -4.35 14.18
C GLU A 403 31.84 -2.94 13.61
N SER A 404 30.72 -2.24 13.37
CA SER A 404 30.76 -0.86 12.88
C SER A 404 31.35 0.13 13.89
N CYS A 405 31.16 -0.12 15.20
CA CYS A 405 31.68 0.74 16.27
C CYS A 405 33.14 0.44 16.61
N GLU A 406 33.62 -0.80 16.44
CA GLU A 406 35.02 -1.19 16.70
C GLU A 406 36.02 -0.53 15.73
N GLN A 407 35.56 -0.03 14.58
CA GLN A 407 36.39 0.71 13.61
C GLN A 407 36.60 2.18 13.96
N THR A 408 35.88 2.70 14.96
CA THR A 408 36.00 4.08 15.46
C THR A 408 36.98 4.11 16.64
N ASP A 409 37.93 5.05 16.64
CA ASP A 409 38.96 5.28 17.68
C ASP A 409 38.38 5.73 19.06
N GLY A 410 37.21 5.23 19.45
CA GLY A 410 36.50 5.59 20.68
C GLY A 410 37.20 5.06 21.93
N GLN A 411 37.18 5.85 23.01
CA GLN A 411 37.75 5.46 24.32
C GLN A 411 36.95 4.35 25.04
N SER A 412 35.75 4.01 24.56
CA SER A 412 34.84 3.03 25.15
C SER A 412 34.20 2.12 24.10
N SER A 413 34.12 0.81 24.38
CA SER A 413 33.48 -0.16 23.49
C SER A 413 31.96 -0.25 23.72
N LEU A 414 31.21 -0.72 22.73
CA LEU A 414 29.76 -1.00 22.85
C LEU A 414 29.45 -1.97 24.00
N VAL A 415 30.35 -2.90 24.28
CA VAL A 415 30.28 -3.85 25.40
C VAL A 415 30.28 -3.13 26.74
N SER A 416 31.13 -2.10 26.88
CA SER A 416 31.21 -1.29 28.09
C SER A 416 29.92 -0.50 28.35
N LEU A 417 29.28 0.00 27.27
CA LEU A 417 27.99 0.66 27.34
C LEU A 417 26.90 -0.29 27.84
N ILE A 418 26.81 -1.51 27.31
CA ILE A 418 25.81 -2.50 27.74
C ILE A 418 26.04 -2.91 29.20
N LYS A 419 27.31 -3.13 29.60
CA LYS A 419 27.68 -3.40 31.00
C LYS A 419 27.24 -2.27 31.93
N TRP A 420 27.35 -1.01 31.49
CA TRP A 420 26.88 0.14 32.25
C TRP A 420 25.35 0.21 32.31
N LEU A 421 24.64 0.05 31.17
CA LEU A 421 23.18 0.04 31.11
C LEU A 421 22.57 -1.05 32.01
N ALA A 422 23.20 -2.21 32.11
CA ALA A 422 22.76 -3.31 32.97
C ALA A 422 22.89 -3.01 34.47
N ARG A 423 23.82 -2.12 34.87
CA ARG A 423 24.12 -1.78 36.27
C ARG A 423 23.43 -0.49 36.73
N THR A 424 23.17 0.44 35.82
CA THR A 424 22.66 1.77 36.12
C THR A 424 21.15 1.84 35.91
N ASN A 425 20.42 2.29 36.93
CA ASN A 425 18.95 2.41 36.88
C ASN A 425 18.46 3.87 36.74
N VAL A 426 19.32 4.85 37.00
CA VAL A 426 18.99 6.28 36.96
C VAL A 426 20.18 7.01 36.34
N ALA A 427 19.93 7.79 35.29
CA ALA A 427 20.92 8.64 34.65
C ALA A 427 20.23 9.82 33.94
N ASP A 428 20.94 10.93 33.80
CA ASP A 428 20.45 12.11 33.08
C ASP A 428 20.61 11.96 31.56
N ILE A 429 19.75 12.63 30.79
CA ILE A 429 19.77 12.58 29.31
C ILE A 429 21.16 12.95 28.73
N PRO A 430 21.85 14.02 29.19
CA PRO A 430 23.17 14.37 28.65
C PRO A 430 24.24 13.34 28.98
N GLU A 431 24.14 12.65 30.13
CA GLU A 431 25.07 11.59 30.50
C GLU A 431 24.88 10.37 29.59
N VAL A 432 23.63 9.95 29.41
CA VAL A 432 23.27 8.84 28.51
C VAL A 432 23.73 9.13 27.08
N ALA A 433 23.45 10.33 26.57
CA ALA A 433 23.85 10.72 25.23
C ALA A 433 25.38 10.75 25.05
N CYS A 434 26.12 11.21 26.07
CA CYS A 434 27.58 11.16 26.08
C CYS A 434 28.08 9.72 25.98
N ARG A 435 27.61 8.84 26.86
CA ARG A 435 28.04 7.43 26.90
C ARG A 435 27.74 6.67 25.60
N ILE A 436 26.56 6.93 24.99
CA ILE A 436 26.21 6.33 23.70
C ILE A 436 27.13 6.89 22.62
N SER A 437 27.31 8.22 22.55
CA SER A 437 28.19 8.87 21.57
C SER A 437 29.64 8.38 21.66
N ASP A 438 30.18 8.23 22.88
CA ASP A 438 31.53 7.71 23.12
C ASP A 438 31.71 6.25 22.67
N ALA A 439 30.63 5.46 22.70
CA ALA A 439 30.64 4.03 22.33
C ALA A 439 30.31 3.76 20.85
N THR A 440 29.61 4.68 20.18
CA THR A 440 29.13 4.48 18.79
C THR A 440 29.69 5.47 17.78
N GLY A 441 30.35 6.54 18.23
CA GLY A 441 30.80 7.65 17.38
C GLY A 441 29.67 8.50 16.81
N TRP A 442 28.43 8.31 17.26
CA TRP A 442 27.28 9.09 16.78
C TRP A 442 27.28 10.52 17.34
N ASP A 443 26.68 11.46 16.61
CA ASP A 443 26.61 12.85 17.03
C ASP A 443 25.84 13.03 18.35
N ARG A 444 26.52 13.58 19.36
CA ARG A 444 25.99 13.77 20.71
C ARG A 444 24.79 14.70 20.75
N GLN A 445 24.83 15.82 20.02
CA GLN A 445 23.76 16.83 20.07
C GLN A 445 22.46 16.25 19.53
N ARG A 446 22.56 15.50 18.42
CA ARG A 446 21.42 14.78 17.83
C ARG A 446 20.87 13.70 18.75
N LEU A 447 21.73 12.94 19.42
CA LEU A 447 21.27 11.97 20.42
C LEU A 447 20.52 12.61 21.58
N GLU A 448 21.02 13.74 22.09
CA GLU A 448 20.32 14.49 23.13
C GLU A 448 18.95 15.00 22.65
N GLU A 449 18.85 15.51 21.42
CA GLU A 449 17.56 15.90 20.82
C GLU A 449 16.60 14.69 20.73
N ILE A 450 17.08 13.53 20.29
CA ILE A 450 16.25 12.32 20.17
C ILE A 450 15.70 11.90 21.54
N LEU A 451 16.58 11.84 22.54
CA LEU A 451 16.21 11.41 23.88
C LEU A 451 15.23 12.39 24.52
N ARG A 452 15.40 13.71 24.32
CA ARG A 452 14.45 14.73 24.80
C ARG A 452 13.09 14.67 24.11
N CYS A 453 13.03 14.24 22.84
CA CYS A 453 11.75 14.05 22.15
C CYS A 453 11.03 12.77 22.58
N LYS A 454 11.76 11.72 22.95
CA LYS A 454 11.17 10.43 23.38
C LYS A 454 10.81 10.40 24.87
N TYR A 455 11.57 11.09 25.71
CA TYR A 455 11.44 11.04 27.17
C TYR A 455 11.27 12.44 27.75
N GLU A 456 10.26 12.63 28.60
CA GLU A 456 10.08 13.88 29.34
C GLU A 456 11.18 14.02 30.42
N GLY A 457 11.94 15.12 30.38
CA GLY A 457 13.02 15.37 31.34
C GLY A 457 12.55 15.71 32.75
N GLY A 458 13.48 15.65 33.71
CA GLY A 458 13.38 16.35 35.00
C GLY A 458 12.82 15.58 36.20
N SER A 459 12.21 14.39 36.01
CA SER A 459 11.78 13.54 37.13
C SER A 459 12.58 12.24 37.22
N GLU A 460 12.90 11.80 38.44
CA GLU A 460 13.61 10.54 38.70
C GLU A 460 12.83 9.34 38.13
N GLN A 461 11.49 9.41 38.14
CA GLN A 461 10.64 8.36 37.57
C GLN A 461 10.80 8.26 36.05
N ASN A 462 10.86 9.39 35.34
CA ASN A 462 11.07 9.38 33.88
C ASN A 462 12.48 8.88 33.53
N GLN A 463 13.49 9.19 34.36
CA GLN A 463 14.84 8.66 34.19
C GLN A 463 14.87 7.13 34.36
N LYS A 464 14.17 6.58 35.37
CA LYS A 464 14.02 5.13 35.54
C LYS A 464 13.34 4.47 34.34
N ILE A 465 12.27 5.07 33.81
CA ILE A 465 11.56 4.55 32.63
C ILE A 465 12.49 4.56 31.41
N MET A 466 13.23 5.66 31.19
CA MET A 466 14.20 5.77 30.10
C MET A 466 15.27 4.67 30.20
N MET A 467 15.88 4.50 31.38
CA MET A 467 16.93 3.49 31.57
C MET A 467 16.40 2.07 31.40
N ALA A 468 15.20 1.77 31.92
CA ALA A 468 14.55 0.47 31.72
C ALA A 468 14.28 0.16 30.24
N ASN A 469 13.93 1.17 29.44
CA ASN A 469 13.75 1.01 28.00
C ASN A 469 15.09 0.84 27.26
N LEU A 470 16.12 1.62 27.62
CA LEU A 470 17.46 1.52 27.00
C LEU A 470 18.17 0.20 27.31
N GLN A 471 17.80 -0.47 28.41
CA GLN A 471 18.26 -1.85 28.68
C GLN A 471 17.77 -2.87 27.66
N ARG A 472 16.73 -2.57 26.87
CA ARG A 472 16.26 -3.44 25.79
C ARG A 472 17.10 -3.18 24.54
N LEU A 473 17.77 -4.22 24.05
CA LEU A 473 18.62 -4.15 22.84
C LEU A 473 17.90 -3.52 21.63
N LYS A 474 16.62 -3.87 21.44
CA LYS A 474 15.78 -3.32 20.37
C LYS A 474 15.76 -1.78 20.37
N VAL A 475 15.74 -1.14 21.54
CA VAL A 475 15.70 0.33 21.63
C VAL A 475 17.01 0.96 21.16
N ILE A 476 18.16 0.32 21.43
CA ILE A 476 19.47 0.77 20.94
C ILE A 476 19.53 0.65 19.41
N LEU A 477 19.03 -0.46 18.85
CA LEU A 477 18.94 -0.66 17.40
C LEU A 477 17.95 0.33 16.75
N ASP A 478 16.83 0.63 17.42
CA ASP A 478 15.90 1.67 16.96
C ASP A 478 16.56 3.06 16.94
N LEU A 479 17.44 3.37 17.89
CA LEU A 479 18.25 4.60 17.87
C LEU A 479 19.24 4.60 16.71
N GLN A 480 19.91 3.49 16.43
CA GLN A 480 20.78 3.35 15.25
C GLN A 480 20.00 3.62 13.95
N ALA A 481 18.79 3.06 13.83
CA ALA A 481 17.94 3.27 12.65
C ALA A 481 17.58 4.76 12.48
N ILE A 482 17.21 5.45 13.56
CA ILE A 482 16.92 6.89 13.54
C ILE A 482 18.16 7.69 13.10
N MET A 483 19.33 7.43 13.69
CA MET A 483 20.58 8.10 13.34
C MET A 483 21.00 7.82 11.88
N THR A 484 20.73 6.62 11.38
CA THR A 484 21.00 6.23 9.99
C THR A 484 20.09 6.99 9.02
N VAL A 485 18.80 7.15 9.34
CA VAL A 485 17.87 7.95 8.52
C VAL A 485 18.27 9.42 8.55
N ASP A 486 18.56 9.98 9.72
CA ASP A 486 19.02 11.37 9.86
C ASP A 486 20.29 11.64 9.03
N SER A 487 21.31 10.79 9.16
CA SER A 487 22.55 10.93 8.39
C SER A 487 22.36 10.75 6.88
N ARG A 488 21.43 9.89 6.44
CA ARG A 488 21.07 9.74 5.02
C ARG A 488 20.35 10.98 4.49
N LEU A 489 19.39 11.53 5.25
CA LEU A 489 18.69 12.76 4.89
C LEU A 489 19.64 13.95 4.75
N ARG A 490 20.56 14.11 5.71
CA ARG A 490 21.60 15.15 5.66
C ARG A 490 22.50 15.00 4.44
N ARG A 491 22.98 13.78 4.15
CA ARG A 491 23.82 13.51 2.98
C ARG A 491 23.09 13.73 1.66
N ALA A 492 21.83 13.30 1.55
CA ALA A 492 21.05 13.44 0.32
C ALA A 492 20.78 14.91 -0.03
N ALA A 493 20.66 15.78 0.98
CA ALA A 493 20.38 17.18 0.80
C ALA A 493 21.62 18.09 0.84
N ALA A 494 22.79 17.56 1.22
CA ALA A 494 24.08 18.21 1.05
C ALA A 494 24.47 18.23 -0.43
N GLY A 495 23.91 19.17 -1.19
CA GLY A 495 24.42 19.52 -2.53
C GLY A 495 25.83 20.09 -2.47
N ALA A 496 26.47 20.25 -3.64
CA ALA A 496 27.88 20.62 -3.83
C ALA A 496 28.36 21.98 -3.25
N ARG A 497 27.60 22.64 -2.36
CA ARG A 497 27.97 23.90 -1.71
C ARG A 497 27.45 23.93 -0.27
N ASN A 498 28.34 23.67 0.70
CA ASN A 498 28.43 24.10 2.12
C ASN A 498 27.19 24.65 2.90
N GLN A 499 25.95 24.37 2.50
CA GLN A 499 24.75 24.54 3.31
C GLN A 499 24.26 23.15 3.67
N GLU A 500 24.56 22.74 4.90
CA GLU A 500 24.09 21.47 5.44
C GLU A 500 22.58 21.57 5.68
N PHE A 501 21.78 20.91 4.84
CA PHE A 501 20.39 20.61 5.19
C PHE A 501 20.41 19.76 6.46
N SER A 502 19.98 20.35 7.57
CA SER A 502 20.13 19.79 8.91
C SER A 502 18.89 20.12 9.74
N PRO A 503 17.71 19.60 9.38
CA PRO A 503 16.49 19.89 10.11
C PRO A 503 16.61 19.45 11.58
N PRO A 504 15.98 20.16 12.52
CA PRO A 504 15.99 19.75 13.93
C PRO A 504 15.23 18.42 14.07
N ILE A 505 15.76 17.49 14.88
CA ILE A 505 15.18 16.15 15.02
C ILE A 505 13.76 16.22 15.59
N SER A 506 13.49 17.20 16.45
CA SER A 506 12.15 17.45 16.99
C SER A 506 11.11 17.68 15.90
N THR A 507 11.50 18.34 14.81
CA THR A 507 10.62 18.55 13.65
C THR A 507 10.42 17.26 12.85
N LEU A 508 11.48 16.48 12.64
CA LEU A 508 11.37 15.18 11.98
C LEU A 508 10.49 14.22 12.78
N MET A 509 10.64 14.16 14.10
CA MET A 509 9.79 13.34 14.97
C MET A 509 8.35 13.83 15.01
N SER A 510 8.13 15.15 15.05
CA SER A 510 6.78 15.73 14.93
C SER A 510 6.09 15.28 13.64
N LEU A 511 6.82 15.28 12.51
CA LEU A 511 6.29 14.83 11.22
C LEU A 511 6.09 13.31 11.17
N ALA A 512 6.92 12.53 11.88
CA ALA A 512 6.79 11.09 11.97
C ALA A 512 5.64 10.65 12.90
N GLN A 513 5.15 11.52 13.79
CA GLN A 513 3.99 11.22 14.61
C GLN A 513 2.75 11.04 13.72
N PRO A 514 1.92 10.02 13.97
CA PRO A 514 0.78 9.75 13.13
C PRO A 514 -0.33 10.80 13.39
N CYS A 515 -1.08 11.17 12.34
CA CYS A 515 -2.16 12.15 12.47
C CYS A 515 -3.37 11.51 13.18
N LEU A 516 -3.99 12.22 14.12
CA LEU A 516 -5.10 11.68 14.92
C LEU A 516 -6.49 12.05 14.38
N THR A 517 -6.55 12.91 13.35
CA THR A 517 -7.80 13.42 12.75
C THR A 517 -7.74 13.40 11.22
N LEU A 518 -8.88 13.20 10.55
CA LEU A 518 -8.96 13.10 9.09
C LEU A 518 -8.56 14.41 8.40
N ASN A 519 -9.04 15.55 8.92
CA ASN A 519 -8.76 16.90 8.40
C ASN A 519 -7.53 17.55 9.03
N GLY A 520 -6.62 16.75 9.60
CA GLY A 520 -5.52 17.21 10.43
C GLY A 520 -4.42 17.94 9.67
N HIS A 521 -4.70 19.12 9.11
CA HIS A 521 -3.68 20.15 9.03
C HIS A 521 -3.34 20.52 10.47
N ARG A 522 -2.22 20.01 11.02
CA ARG A 522 -1.69 20.65 12.22
C ARG A 522 -1.28 22.05 11.76
N PRO A 523 -1.68 23.14 12.43
CA PRO A 523 -1.25 24.49 12.05
C PRO A 523 0.28 24.58 11.94
N THR A 524 0.97 23.80 12.77
CA THR A 524 2.43 23.60 12.79
C THR A 524 3.00 22.92 11.54
N ASP A 525 2.24 22.08 10.82
CA ASP A 525 2.77 21.36 9.65
C ASP A 525 3.05 22.34 8.51
N SER A 526 2.24 23.39 8.36
CA SER A 526 2.48 24.42 7.34
C SER A 526 3.76 25.23 7.60
N THR A 527 4.06 25.53 8.87
CA THR A 527 5.27 26.26 9.27
C THR A 527 6.50 25.36 9.20
N VAL A 528 6.37 24.09 9.59
CA VAL A 528 7.39 23.04 9.46
C VAL A 528 7.72 22.76 8.00
N ILE A 529 6.71 22.58 7.14
CA ILE A 529 6.93 22.36 5.71
C ILE A 529 7.62 23.59 5.10
N ARG A 530 7.26 24.81 5.52
CA ARG A 530 7.92 26.04 5.07
C ARG A 530 9.38 26.10 5.53
N SER A 531 9.68 25.75 6.78
CA SER A 531 11.06 25.76 7.28
C SER A 531 11.92 24.69 6.60
N LEU A 532 11.38 23.49 6.36
CA LEU A 532 12.05 22.44 5.60
C LEU A 532 12.32 22.88 4.16
N ARG A 533 11.33 23.48 3.48
CA ARG A 533 11.49 23.98 2.11
C ARG A 533 12.55 25.06 2.00
N ALA A 534 12.69 25.92 3.02
CA ALA A 534 13.71 26.96 3.04
C ALA A 534 15.15 26.40 3.12
N GLN A 535 15.32 25.16 3.56
CA GLN A 535 16.63 24.50 3.67
C GLN A 535 16.98 23.63 2.45
N LEU A 536 16.06 23.45 1.49
CA LEU A 536 16.28 22.62 0.30
C LEU A 536 17.25 23.29 -0.68
N THR A 537 18.01 22.48 -1.40
CA THR A 537 18.82 22.95 -2.54
C THR A 537 17.92 23.40 -3.69
N PRO A 538 18.36 24.37 -4.54
CA PRO A 538 17.55 24.88 -5.65
C PRO A 538 17.08 23.81 -6.63
N THR A 539 17.90 22.79 -6.90
CA THR A 539 17.56 21.68 -7.80
C THR A 539 16.43 20.82 -7.21
N LEU A 540 16.59 20.37 -5.97
CA LEU A 540 15.59 19.56 -5.28
C LEU A 540 14.29 20.35 -5.06
N ALA A 541 14.38 21.65 -4.79
CA ALA A 541 13.23 22.54 -4.67
C ALA A 541 12.45 22.63 -6.00
N SER A 542 13.13 22.67 -7.14
CA SER A 542 12.50 22.65 -8.47
C SER A 542 11.78 21.33 -8.72
N ASP A 543 12.44 20.19 -8.50
CA ASP A 543 11.86 18.86 -8.72
C ASP A 543 10.61 18.62 -7.85
N ILE A 544 10.68 19.02 -6.58
CA ILE A 544 9.54 18.96 -5.66
C ILE A 544 8.42 19.88 -6.12
N ASN A 545 8.74 21.08 -6.58
CA ASN A 545 7.74 22.02 -7.06
C ASN A 545 7.01 21.47 -8.30
N ASP A 546 7.73 20.91 -9.27
CA ASP A 546 7.15 20.30 -10.47
C ASP A 546 6.21 19.14 -10.09
N TYR A 547 6.66 18.24 -9.23
CA TYR A 547 5.84 17.13 -8.73
C TYR A 547 4.57 17.61 -8.00
N MET A 548 4.71 18.61 -7.11
CA MET A 548 3.60 19.16 -6.35
C MET A 548 2.61 19.93 -7.24
N MET A 549 3.10 20.63 -8.27
CA MET A 549 2.26 21.34 -9.23
C MET A 549 1.41 20.36 -10.03
N ALA A 550 1.99 19.27 -10.54
CA ALA A 550 1.24 18.22 -11.25
C ALA A 550 0.13 17.61 -10.38
N LYS A 551 0.43 17.30 -9.10
CA LYS A 551 -0.57 16.78 -8.16
C LYS A 551 -1.68 17.78 -7.84
N ARG A 552 -1.32 19.02 -7.54
CA ARG A 552 -2.30 20.09 -7.27
C ARG A 552 -3.19 20.33 -8.47
N HIS A 553 -2.60 20.33 -9.65
CA HIS A 553 -3.32 20.47 -10.91
C HIS A 553 -4.38 19.38 -11.07
N ALA A 554 -3.99 18.09 -10.94
CA ALA A 554 -4.93 16.98 -11.03
C ALA A 554 -6.09 17.08 -10.02
N VAL A 555 -5.78 17.44 -8.76
CA VAL A 555 -6.80 17.62 -7.71
C VAL A 555 -7.73 18.79 -8.00
N LEU A 556 -7.19 19.92 -8.46
CA LEU A 556 -7.98 21.10 -8.80
C LEU A 556 -8.91 20.84 -9.97
N VAL A 557 -8.44 20.14 -11.00
CA VAL A 557 -9.28 19.76 -12.15
C VAL A 557 -10.43 18.86 -11.71
N ALA A 558 -10.15 17.81 -10.93
CA ALA A 558 -11.19 16.94 -10.38
C ALA A 558 -12.21 17.71 -9.53
N PHE A 559 -11.73 18.64 -8.69
CA PHE A 559 -12.59 19.50 -7.88
C PHE A 559 -13.47 20.45 -8.73
N LEU A 560 -12.91 21.07 -9.77
CA LEU A 560 -13.62 21.99 -10.65
C LEU A 560 -14.72 21.29 -11.46
N LEU A 561 -14.47 20.08 -11.94
CA LEU A 561 -15.45 19.27 -12.67
C LEU A 561 -16.70 18.93 -11.84
N GLN A 562 -16.59 18.97 -10.51
CA GLN A 562 -17.71 18.71 -9.60
C GLN A 562 -18.51 19.97 -9.23
N GLN A 563 -18.08 21.16 -9.65
CA GLN A 563 -18.77 22.39 -9.27
C GLN A 563 -20.07 22.59 -10.06
N ASP A 564 -21.12 23.07 -9.39
CA ASP A 564 -22.45 23.29 -9.97
C ASP A 564 -22.45 24.11 -11.26
N TYR A 565 -21.60 25.13 -11.35
CA TYR A 565 -21.54 25.99 -12.52
C TYR A 565 -20.86 25.31 -13.72
N ILE A 566 -20.01 24.31 -13.50
CA ILE A 566 -19.38 23.48 -14.55
C ILE A 566 -20.33 22.36 -14.97
N THR A 567 -20.94 21.67 -14.00
CA THR A 567 -21.84 20.54 -14.27
C THR A 567 -23.12 20.98 -15.00
N LYS A 568 -23.65 22.18 -14.70
CA LYS A 568 -24.79 22.78 -15.43
C LYS A 568 -24.48 23.09 -16.89
N GLN A 569 -23.21 23.30 -17.25
CA GLN A 569 -22.78 23.50 -18.64
C GLN A 569 -22.56 22.17 -19.37
N GLY A 570 -22.82 21.01 -18.73
CA GLY A 570 -22.63 19.70 -19.34
C GLY A 570 -21.17 19.29 -19.50
N ILE A 571 -20.24 19.99 -18.86
CA ILE A 571 -18.81 19.70 -18.91
C ILE A 571 -18.50 18.51 -17.99
N THR A 572 -17.86 17.48 -18.53
CA THR A 572 -17.63 16.21 -17.82
C THR A 572 -16.17 15.78 -17.76
N ASN A 573 -15.28 16.42 -18.53
CA ASN A 573 -13.89 16.04 -18.64
C ASN A 573 -12.96 17.27 -18.74
N ILE A 574 -11.66 16.99 -18.65
CA ILE A 574 -10.61 18.03 -18.69
C ILE A 574 -10.68 18.83 -19.99
N ASP A 575 -10.97 18.18 -21.13
CA ASP A 575 -11.07 18.85 -22.42
C ASP A 575 -12.21 19.87 -22.46
N GLY A 576 -13.36 19.53 -21.86
CA GLY A 576 -14.48 20.47 -21.72
C GLY A 576 -14.13 21.64 -20.79
N LEU A 577 -13.37 21.39 -19.72
CA LEU A 577 -12.88 22.44 -18.84
C LEU A 577 -11.88 23.38 -19.54
N LEU A 578 -10.97 22.83 -20.35
CA LEU A 578 -10.04 23.58 -21.20
C LEU A 578 -10.79 24.46 -22.20
N GLN A 579 -11.83 23.92 -22.82
CA GLN A 579 -12.67 24.66 -23.76
C GLN A 579 -13.44 25.80 -23.09
N TYR A 580 -13.92 25.59 -21.87
CA TYR A 580 -14.67 26.57 -21.10
C TYR A 580 -13.78 27.67 -20.53
N LEU A 581 -12.63 27.31 -19.96
CA LEU A 581 -11.70 28.26 -19.35
C LEU A 581 -10.76 28.93 -20.37
N LEU A 582 -10.63 28.36 -21.57
CA LEU A 582 -9.63 28.75 -22.60
C LEU A 582 -8.19 28.69 -22.06
N LEU A 583 -7.97 27.81 -21.09
CA LEU A 583 -6.68 27.56 -20.46
C LEU A 583 -6.28 26.13 -20.79
N ASP A 584 -5.06 25.98 -21.26
CA ASP A 584 -4.50 24.66 -21.48
C ASP A 584 -4.16 23.99 -20.13
N GLY A 585 -5.10 23.19 -19.63
CA GLY A 585 -4.94 22.38 -18.42
C GLY A 585 -4.11 21.11 -18.64
N GLN A 586 -3.61 20.81 -19.84
CA GLN A 586 -2.77 19.63 -20.06
C GLN A 586 -1.27 19.97 -20.02
N MET A 587 -0.92 21.24 -19.83
CA MET A 587 0.48 21.68 -19.80
C MET A 587 1.17 21.26 -18.50
N GLY A 588 2.23 20.46 -18.65
CA GLY A 588 3.10 20.10 -17.53
C GLY A 588 3.84 21.32 -16.97
N PRO A 589 4.33 21.25 -15.71
CA PRO A 589 4.95 22.37 -14.99
C PRO A 589 6.22 22.92 -15.68
N GLN A 590 6.83 22.12 -16.57
CA GLN A 590 8.05 22.46 -17.29
C GLN A 590 7.82 23.44 -18.45
N VAL A 591 6.59 23.61 -18.94
CA VAL A 591 6.32 24.53 -20.04
C VAL A 591 6.06 25.94 -19.51
N GLN A 592 7.06 26.81 -19.63
CA GLN A 592 6.95 28.21 -19.23
C GLN A 592 6.48 29.09 -20.40
N THR A 593 5.33 29.72 -20.25
CA THR A 593 4.81 30.74 -21.18
C THR A 593 4.64 32.07 -20.46
N THR A 594 4.97 33.18 -21.13
CA THR A 594 4.68 34.51 -20.57
C THR A 594 3.18 34.74 -20.48
N ARG A 595 2.74 35.57 -19.51
CA ARG A 595 1.31 35.88 -19.32
C ARG A 595 0.65 36.47 -20.58
N ILE A 596 1.39 37.31 -21.32
CA ILE A 596 0.91 37.90 -22.58
C ILE A 596 0.74 36.82 -23.64
N LYS A 597 1.74 35.95 -23.85
CA LYS A 597 1.65 34.86 -24.84
C LYS A 597 0.48 33.92 -24.52
N HIS A 598 0.26 33.64 -23.24
CA HIS A 598 -0.86 32.83 -22.78
C HIS A 598 -2.21 33.50 -23.10
N ALA A 599 -2.38 34.78 -22.77
CA ALA A 599 -3.58 35.55 -23.08
C ALA A 599 -3.85 35.64 -24.60
N THR A 600 -2.80 35.83 -25.41
CA THR A 600 -2.90 35.83 -26.87
C THR A 600 -3.37 34.46 -27.39
N THR A 601 -2.84 33.36 -26.83
CA THR A 601 -3.23 32.00 -27.22
C THR A 601 -4.69 31.72 -26.87
N ALA A 602 -5.14 32.11 -25.67
CA ALA A 602 -6.54 31.98 -25.25
C ALA A 602 -7.49 32.76 -26.17
N ALA A 603 -7.13 34.00 -26.53
CA ALA A 603 -7.90 34.81 -27.48
C ALA A 603 -7.94 34.19 -28.89
N GLN A 604 -6.82 33.64 -29.36
CA GLN A 604 -6.76 32.94 -30.66
C GLN A 604 -7.65 31.69 -30.66
N GLN A 605 -7.61 30.89 -29.60
CA GLN A 605 -8.47 29.71 -29.44
C GLN A 605 -9.96 30.09 -29.42
N PHE A 606 -10.33 31.15 -28.69
CA PHE A 606 -11.70 31.65 -28.67
C PHE A 606 -12.19 32.07 -30.05
N ILE A 607 -11.40 32.87 -30.78
CA ILE A 607 -11.75 33.32 -32.13
C ILE A 607 -11.89 32.13 -33.09
N GLN A 608 -11.00 31.13 -33.01
CA GLN A 608 -11.12 29.90 -33.79
C GLN A 608 -12.44 29.16 -33.49
N ARG A 609 -12.85 29.08 -32.21
CA ARG A 609 -14.13 28.47 -31.82
C ARG A 609 -15.34 29.23 -32.36
N CYS A 610 -15.32 30.56 -32.34
CA CYS A 610 -16.35 31.39 -32.97
C CYS A 610 -16.44 31.13 -34.49
N LEU A 611 -15.29 31.06 -35.19
CA LEU A 611 -15.25 30.79 -36.64
C LEU A 611 -15.72 29.38 -37.03
N LEU A 612 -15.57 28.42 -36.11
CA LEU A 612 -16.08 27.05 -36.23
C LEU A 612 -17.56 26.93 -35.83
N GLY A 613 -18.21 28.03 -35.40
CA GLY A 613 -19.61 28.04 -35.00
C GLY A 613 -19.90 27.27 -33.71
N ARG A 614 -18.89 27.12 -32.84
CA ARG A 614 -19.03 26.39 -31.56
C ARG A 614 -19.52 27.26 -30.40
N GLU A 615 -19.54 28.59 -30.58
CA GLU A 615 -20.02 29.55 -29.60
C GLU A 615 -21.44 29.99 -29.96
N SER A 616 -22.43 29.75 -29.09
CA SER A 616 -23.85 30.00 -29.36
C SER A 616 -24.21 31.48 -29.39
N GLU A 617 -23.47 32.33 -28.67
CA GLU A 617 -23.74 33.76 -28.53
C GLU A 617 -23.09 34.63 -29.62
N VAL A 618 -22.19 34.06 -30.44
CA VAL A 618 -21.43 34.78 -31.46
C VAL A 618 -21.69 34.20 -32.84
N THR A 619 -22.16 35.03 -33.77
CA THR A 619 -22.33 34.61 -35.18
C THR A 619 -20.97 34.40 -35.84
N ALA A 620 -20.81 33.30 -36.58
CA ALA A 620 -19.57 32.94 -37.28
C ALA A 620 -19.12 33.98 -38.33
N THR A 621 -20.00 34.92 -38.70
CA THR A 621 -19.74 36.05 -39.61
C THR A 621 -19.22 37.30 -38.90
N ALA A 622 -19.15 37.33 -37.57
CA ALA A 622 -18.65 38.47 -36.80
C ALA A 622 -17.17 38.79 -37.09
N ILE A 623 -16.41 37.80 -37.56
CA ILE A 623 -15.00 37.93 -37.93
C ILE A 623 -14.83 37.40 -39.36
N SER A 624 -14.26 38.21 -40.25
CA SER A 624 -13.92 37.77 -41.61
C SER A 624 -12.85 36.68 -41.57
N ARG A 625 -13.13 35.54 -42.23
CA ARG A 625 -12.15 34.44 -42.36
C ARG A 625 -10.89 34.87 -43.12
N GLU A 626 -11.05 35.80 -44.08
CA GLU A 626 -9.94 36.34 -44.87
C GLU A 626 -9.02 37.20 -43.99
N ASP A 627 -9.59 38.02 -43.10
CA ASP A 627 -8.82 38.84 -42.15
C ASP A 627 -8.13 38.02 -41.07
N TRP A 628 -8.74 36.91 -40.65
CA TRP A 628 -8.19 36.08 -39.59
C TRP A 628 -6.93 35.32 -40.01
N GLY A 629 -6.81 34.96 -41.30
CA GLY A 629 -5.69 34.16 -41.81
C GLY A 629 -4.29 34.75 -41.53
N TRP A 630 -4.15 36.08 -41.56
CA TRP A 630 -2.90 36.77 -41.21
C TRP A 630 -2.85 37.28 -39.77
N ARG A 631 -3.99 37.40 -39.08
CA ARG A 631 -4.07 37.78 -37.65
C ARG A 631 -3.84 36.59 -36.70
N LEU A 632 -3.93 35.36 -37.20
CA LEU A 632 -3.83 34.14 -36.41
C LEU A 632 -2.43 33.94 -35.81
N GLU A 633 -1.37 34.15 -36.56
CA GLU A 633 0.01 33.99 -36.09
C GLU A 633 0.64 35.36 -35.83
N TYR A 634 1.23 35.57 -34.65
CA TYR A 634 1.86 36.85 -34.30
C TYR A 634 2.88 37.30 -35.34
N SER A 635 3.72 36.39 -35.85
CA SER A 635 4.72 36.70 -36.87
C SER A 635 4.11 37.17 -38.20
N ARG A 636 2.96 36.60 -38.60
CA ARG A 636 2.24 37.02 -39.82
C ARG A 636 1.56 38.37 -39.62
N TRP A 637 0.97 38.58 -38.45
CA TRP A 637 0.37 39.85 -38.08
C TRP A 637 1.41 40.97 -38.08
N GLU A 638 2.56 40.74 -37.46
CA GLU A 638 3.65 41.71 -37.38
C GLU A 638 4.20 42.06 -38.78
N ALA A 639 4.43 41.04 -39.64
CA ALA A 639 4.88 41.25 -41.01
C ALA A 639 3.88 42.07 -41.84
N HIS A 640 2.59 41.76 -41.71
CA HIS A 640 1.52 42.47 -42.41
C HIS A 640 1.41 43.93 -41.95
N ILE A 641 1.49 44.20 -40.64
CA ILE A 641 1.46 45.57 -40.08
C ILE A 641 2.71 46.37 -40.48
N LYS A 642 3.89 45.75 -40.48
CA LYS A 642 5.13 46.41 -40.94
C LYS A 642 5.10 46.75 -42.42
N HIS A 643 4.46 45.92 -43.24
CA HIS A 643 4.27 46.18 -44.67
C HIS A 643 3.21 47.26 -44.94
N SER A 644 2.19 47.37 -44.09
CA SER A 644 1.07 48.31 -44.28
C SER A 644 1.30 49.69 -43.65
N LEU A 645 2.21 49.83 -42.68
CA LEU A 645 2.65 51.12 -42.15
C LEU A 645 3.71 51.73 -43.09
N PRO A 646 3.50 52.95 -43.63
CA PRO A 646 4.56 53.63 -44.35
C PRO A 646 5.70 53.93 -43.38
N PHE A 647 6.91 53.52 -43.72
CA PHE A 647 8.13 53.97 -43.06
C PHE A 647 8.20 55.51 -43.18
N ASN A 648 7.73 56.24 -42.16
CA ASN A 648 8.16 57.62 -41.97
C ASN A 648 9.58 57.58 -41.39
N THR A 649 10.55 57.42 -42.27
CA THR A 649 11.92 57.85 -42.02
C THR A 649 11.96 59.38 -42.07
N SER A 650 12.04 60.01 -40.91
CA SER A 650 12.66 61.32 -40.71
C SER A 650 13.33 61.35 -39.35
#